data_AF-A0A0Q4H6W0-F1
#
_entry.id   AF-A0A0Q4H6W0-F1
#
_cell.length_a   1.000
_cell.length_b   1.000
_cell.length_c   1.000
_cell.angle_alpha   90.00
_cell.angle_beta   90.00
_cell.angle_gamma   90.00
#
_symmetry.space_group_name_H-M   'P 1'
#
loop_
_entity.id
_entity.type
_entity.pdbx_description
1 polymer ?
#
loop_
_entity_poly.entity_id
_entity_poly.type
_entity_poly.pdbx_seq_one_letter_code
_entity_poly.pdbx_strand_id
1 'polypeptide(L)'
;MQIDGTAASETLSGTDGDDVINGYAGFDIINGRGGNDVINGGDDGDSLEGGAGDDIIDGGDGNDFVNDFTSGSDILRGGSGADTINVSHFGATGLTETIVINAGTGDDRVDFNSSAKGTATIDLGDGADRLSFGTVSNASLTITTGAGRDTIVLQPSTSIGTAPVITDFQAGDAGDIFELSEYVARTTINWDGSNPFGPAGFLRLVQSGTSVLLEADRDGPTGSMSGFVPLARFENSLVEAFTAANFGGYAPSGAAVVGRTITGTDNFDTLNGTVGADIISGFAGRDQIDGRNGNDIIDGGADSDAIQGGFGNDVIDGGDGDDTISDTGGSDTIRGGAGNDSIFVSHSSNGTAETIRIEGGAGDDVVSYYVFSPGTGSIDLGEGADRLILGNGQAVRATLGSGRDRVEFASFAPQNAIPTIADFTAGADGDVVDISTNFAFGFQGWDGSNPFGSSGYLRLLQAGKDTLFQIDRDGAVGRNSGFQTIGRLENVDAFSLTAENFGGYAPKVVNGADLATAVVTTPQVVTEGIDQTFTIGLTFKSVTSLNTFVSMSFVTDASSATNGSDVSVGTFSGNFSITQSPAGDYRVNLGSVAILDDGFVEGDETIAIRITATGQLFDTGTDSTVVQISLRSDDRTGTDGADVLNGTAGNDILRGFAGADTLTGFSGRDLLEGGQGNDVLSGGSGSDVFLFAGAILGNDRIKDFGVDDLLVTTLKLADRDSDGVIGFGSDRDLDFTGGGQAVITSDAGTRVTSLEYDGSFVADNVTYYVYSRVGSSVGMPDADALI
;
A
#
# COMPACT_ATOMS: atom_id res chain seq x y z
N MET A 1 38.69 -33.59 20.37
CA MET A 1 40.18 -33.39 20.40
C MET A 1 40.53 -32.55 21.63
N GLN A 2 41.81 -32.40 21.99
CA GLN A 2 42.22 -31.35 22.94
C GLN A 2 43.16 -30.39 22.22
N ILE A 3 42.86 -29.10 22.30
CA ILE A 3 43.61 -28.00 21.68
C ILE A 3 43.94 -27.01 22.81
N ASP A 4 45.23 -26.82 23.05
CA ASP A 4 45.70 -25.90 24.09
C ASP A 4 46.48 -24.77 23.42
N GLY A 5 46.02 -23.53 23.62
CA GLY A 5 46.67 -22.29 23.23
C GLY A 5 47.86 -21.95 24.13
N THR A 6 48.26 -20.69 24.12
CA THR A 6 49.37 -20.17 24.92
C THR A 6 48.99 -18.85 25.59
N ALA A 7 49.97 -18.09 26.10
CA ALA A 7 49.71 -16.78 26.69
C ALA A 7 49.82 -15.65 25.66
N ALA A 8 49.52 -15.93 24.40
CA ALA A 8 49.60 -14.98 23.30
C ALA A 8 48.30 -15.05 22.50
N SER A 9 47.86 -13.92 21.96
CA SER A 9 46.68 -13.86 21.09
C SER A 9 46.81 -14.80 19.88
N GLU A 10 45.89 -15.74 19.79
CA GLU A 10 45.87 -16.83 18.84
C GLU A 10 44.51 -16.95 18.14
N THR A 11 44.48 -17.77 17.08
CA THR A 11 43.22 -18.21 16.46
C THR A 11 43.19 -19.72 16.53
N LEU A 12 42.30 -20.25 17.37
CA LEU A 12 42.16 -21.67 17.64
C LEU A 12 40.88 -22.18 16.97
N SER A 13 40.97 -23.34 16.33
CA SER A 13 39.81 -23.92 15.65
C SER A 13 39.75 -25.42 15.89
N GLY A 14 38.56 -25.87 16.31
CA GLY A 14 38.22 -27.27 16.47
C GLY A 14 38.02 -28.01 15.14
N THR A 15 37.40 -29.16 15.26
CA THR A 15 37.05 -30.13 14.25
C THR A 15 35.53 -30.27 14.19
N ASP A 16 35.00 -31.14 13.34
CA ASP A 16 33.55 -31.39 13.29
C ASP A 16 33.10 -32.45 14.34
N GLY A 17 33.84 -32.60 15.45
CA GLY A 17 33.43 -33.47 16.56
C GLY A 17 34.00 -33.00 17.88
N ASP A 18 33.47 -33.53 18.99
CA ASP A 18 33.65 -33.02 20.35
C ASP A 18 35.12 -32.67 20.72
N ASP A 19 35.36 -31.38 20.94
CA ASP A 19 36.63 -30.77 21.24
C ASP A 19 36.69 -30.12 22.62
N VAL A 20 37.89 -30.06 23.18
CA VAL A 20 38.21 -29.28 24.37
C VAL A 20 39.25 -28.26 23.96
N ILE A 21 38.93 -26.98 24.04
CA ILE A 21 39.78 -25.89 23.57
C ILE A 21 40.04 -24.92 24.72
N ASN A 22 41.30 -24.65 25.03
CA ASN A 22 41.71 -23.69 26.05
C ASN A 22 42.55 -22.59 25.40
N GLY A 23 42.13 -21.32 25.49
CA GLY A 23 42.89 -20.15 25.03
C GLY A 23 44.08 -19.82 25.94
N TYR A 24 43.80 -19.75 27.25
CA TYR A 24 44.67 -19.35 28.34
C TYR A 24 44.80 -17.84 28.53
N ALA A 25 45.71 -17.14 27.86
CA ALA A 25 45.86 -15.71 28.10
C ALA A 25 46.18 -14.98 26.79
N GLY A 26 45.76 -13.73 26.71
CA GLY A 26 45.83 -12.91 25.51
C GLY A 26 44.58 -13.05 24.66
N PHE A 27 44.23 -11.98 23.94
CA PHE A 27 43.01 -11.89 23.13
C PHE A 27 42.93 -12.98 22.05
N ASP A 28 42.17 -14.04 22.30
CA ASP A 28 42.04 -15.21 21.45
C ASP A 28 40.77 -15.18 20.61
N ILE A 29 40.82 -15.85 19.45
CA ILE A 29 39.65 -16.12 18.62
C ILE A 29 39.48 -17.64 18.54
N ILE A 30 38.43 -18.17 19.16
CA ILE A 30 38.20 -19.61 19.29
C ILE A 30 36.90 -20.01 18.60
N ASN A 31 36.97 -21.00 17.72
CA ASN A 31 35.79 -21.56 17.03
C ASN A 31 35.78 -23.11 17.13
N GLY A 32 34.80 -23.66 17.85
CA GLY A 32 34.61 -25.11 18.06
C GLY A 32 34.24 -25.86 16.78
N ARG A 33 33.38 -25.24 15.97
CA ARG A 33 32.79 -25.71 14.70
C ARG A 33 31.58 -26.59 14.88
N GLY A 34 31.77 -27.88 15.14
CA GLY A 34 30.64 -28.77 15.28
C GLY A 34 31.00 -29.99 16.10
N GLY A 35 29.99 -30.64 16.67
CA GLY A 35 30.21 -31.52 17.81
C GLY A 35 29.91 -30.79 19.10
N ASN A 36 30.00 -31.50 20.22
CA ASN A 36 29.70 -30.94 21.53
C ASN A 36 31.01 -30.51 22.19
N ASP A 37 31.30 -29.23 22.11
CA ASP A 37 32.60 -28.66 22.44
C ASP A 37 32.64 -28.07 23.86
N VAL A 38 33.83 -28.05 24.44
CA VAL A 38 34.13 -27.36 25.71
C VAL A 38 35.21 -26.33 25.43
N ILE A 39 34.83 -25.06 25.48
CA ILE A 39 35.69 -23.92 25.18
C ILE A 39 35.91 -23.10 26.45
N ASN A 40 37.16 -22.75 26.72
CA ASN A 40 37.56 -21.85 27.79
C ASN A 40 38.49 -20.77 27.21
N GLY A 41 38.07 -19.50 27.24
CA GLY A 41 38.86 -18.35 26.78
C GLY A 41 40.09 -18.17 27.66
N GLY A 42 39.87 -17.85 28.93
CA GLY A 42 40.93 -17.72 29.92
C GLY A 42 41.02 -16.29 30.44
N ASP A 43 42.20 -15.68 30.39
CA ASP A 43 42.44 -14.29 30.77
C ASP A 43 42.46 -13.40 29.50
N ASP A 44 42.10 -12.12 29.63
CA ASP A 44 41.97 -11.10 28.57
C ASP A 44 40.68 -11.26 27.73
N GLY A 45 40.40 -10.30 26.82
CA GLY A 45 39.13 -10.29 26.09
C GLY A 45 39.12 -11.21 24.86
N ASP A 46 38.34 -12.28 24.91
CA ASP A 46 38.33 -13.31 23.89
C ASP A 46 37.08 -13.26 22.99
N SER A 47 37.16 -13.89 21.82
CA SER A 47 36.02 -14.09 20.92
C SER A 47 35.77 -15.58 20.73
N LEU A 48 34.64 -16.06 21.23
CA LEU A 48 34.33 -17.48 21.38
C LEU A 48 33.06 -17.85 20.59
N GLU A 49 33.12 -18.94 19.83
CA GLU A 49 31.98 -19.53 19.12
C GLU A 49 32.02 -21.06 19.23
N GLY A 50 30.96 -21.66 19.76
CA GLY A 50 30.83 -23.13 19.88
C GLY A 50 30.60 -23.78 18.52
N GLY A 51 29.55 -23.31 17.83
CA GLY A 51 29.15 -23.86 16.55
C GLY A 51 28.00 -24.85 16.72
N ALA A 52 27.94 -25.88 15.87
CA ALA A 52 26.79 -26.77 15.85
C ALA A 52 26.96 -27.95 16.80
N GLY A 53 26.15 -28.04 17.84
CA GLY A 53 26.18 -29.12 18.83
C GLY A 53 25.66 -28.64 20.16
N ASP A 54 25.84 -29.41 21.22
CA ASP A 54 25.56 -28.95 22.58
C ASP A 54 26.90 -28.53 23.24
N ASP A 55 27.16 -27.23 23.29
CA ASP A 55 28.45 -26.68 23.67
C ASP A 55 28.49 -26.12 25.10
N ILE A 56 29.68 -26.08 25.68
CA ILE A 56 29.97 -25.39 26.94
C ILE A 56 31.06 -24.36 26.65
N ILE A 57 30.72 -23.08 26.79
CA ILE A 57 31.62 -21.96 26.56
C ILE A 57 31.78 -21.18 27.87
N ASP A 58 33.03 -20.87 28.21
CA ASP A 58 33.42 -20.05 29.36
C ASP A 58 34.39 -18.98 28.87
N GLY A 59 34.03 -17.70 29.00
CA GLY A 59 34.88 -16.56 28.65
C GLY A 59 36.11 -16.49 29.54
N GLY A 60 35.87 -16.39 30.85
CA GLY A 60 36.91 -16.37 31.87
C GLY A 60 37.06 -14.99 32.48
N ASP A 61 38.28 -14.49 32.62
CA ASP A 61 38.57 -13.14 33.11
C ASP A 61 38.85 -12.22 31.92
N GLY A 62 38.01 -11.24 31.63
CA GLY A 62 38.15 -10.45 30.42
C GLY A 62 36.90 -9.69 30.07
N ASN A 63 36.93 -8.98 28.95
CA ASN A 63 35.68 -8.50 28.35
C ASN A 63 35.47 -9.36 27.10
N ASP A 64 34.68 -10.41 27.24
CA ASP A 64 34.58 -11.48 26.27
C ASP A 64 33.40 -11.30 25.32
N PHE A 65 33.55 -11.83 24.11
CA PHE A 65 32.50 -11.90 23.10
C PHE A 65 32.15 -13.36 22.83
N VAL A 66 31.05 -13.83 23.43
CA VAL A 66 30.53 -15.19 23.25
C VAL A 66 29.38 -15.18 22.24
N ASN A 67 29.53 -15.90 21.14
CA ASN A 67 28.52 -15.99 20.10
C ASN A 67 27.99 -17.42 19.94
N ASP A 68 26.68 -17.51 19.73
CA ASP A 68 25.98 -18.74 19.41
C ASP A 68 24.95 -18.50 18.30
N PHE A 69 25.24 -19.04 17.11
CA PHE A 69 24.48 -18.81 15.87
C PHE A 69 23.85 -20.07 15.27
N THR A 70 24.08 -21.22 15.88
CA THR A 70 23.75 -22.54 15.32
C THR A 70 22.94 -23.37 16.32
N SER A 71 22.09 -24.27 15.82
CA SER A 71 21.19 -25.06 16.69
C SER A 71 21.97 -25.95 17.66
N GLY A 72 21.56 -25.94 18.94
CA GLY A 72 22.29 -26.59 20.03
C GLY A 72 21.61 -26.41 21.39
N SER A 73 21.94 -27.23 22.38
CA SER A 73 21.65 -26.96 23.79
C SER A 73 22.91 -26.53 24.52
N ASP A 74 23.10 -25.23 24.61
CA ASP A 74 24.38 -24.63 24.98
C ASP A 74 24.39 -24.04 26.39
N ILE A 75 25.58 -24.07 27.00
CA ILE A 75 25.88 -23.39 28.26
C ILE A 75 26.92 -22.32 27.98
N LEU A 76 26.52 -21.06 28.13
CA LEU A 76 27.34 -19.90 27.83
C LEU A 76 27.66 -19.15 29.14
N ARG A 77 28.94 -18.90 29.39
CA ARG A 77 29.39 -18.09 30.53
C ARG A 77 30.28 -16.95 30.05
N GLY A 78 30.01 -15.74 30.53
CA GLY A 78 30.92 -14.59 30.34
C GLY A 78 32.10 -14.74 31.28
N GLY A 79 31.85 -14.67 32.58
CA GLY A 79 32.87 -14.84 33.61
C GLY A 79 33.05 -13.56 34.40
N SER A 80 34.24 -12.98 34.40
CA SER A 80 34.51 -11.72 35.08
C SER A 80 34.95 -10.63 34.11
N GLY A 81 34.34 -9.45 34.22
CA GLY A 81 34.54 -8.30 33.35
C GLY A 81 33.24 -7.95 32.64
N ALA A 82 33.30 -7.05 31.65
CA ALA A 82 32.08 -6.60 30.96
C ALA A 82 31.92 -7.39 29.65
N ASP A 83 31.12 -8.45 29.72
CA ASP A 83 31.00 -9.45 28.67
C ASP A 83 29.84 -9.16 27.72
N THR A 84 29.93 -9.69 26.50
CA THR A 84 28.85 -9.67 25.51
C THR A 84 28.52 -11.08 25.04
N ILE A 85 27.28 -11.51 25.29
CA ILE A 85 26.78 -12.83 24.90
C ILE A 85 25.65 -12.66 23.88
N ASN A 86 25.86 -13.18 22.67
CA ASN A 86 24.88 -13.10 21.58
C ASN A 86 24.36 -14.49 21.21
N VAL A 87 23.04 -14.66 21.29
CA VAL A 87 22.36 -15.87 20.80
C VAL A 87 21.42 -15.46 19.67
N SER A 88 21.61 -16.03 18.47
CA SER A 88 20.80 -15.70 17.29
C SER A 88 20.46 -16.93 16.44
N HIS A 89 19.41 -17.66 16.82
CA HIS A 89 18.98 -18.91 16.16
C HIS A 89 17.68 -18.75 15.37
N PHE A 90 17.78 -18.68 14.04
CA PHE A 90 16.61 -18.58 13.15
C PHE A 90 16.44 -19.86 12.30
N GLY A 91 15.30 -20.55 12.40
CA GLY A 91 14.92 -21.62 11.47
C GLY A 91 15.11 -23.06 11.93
N ALA A 92 15.41 -23.31 13.21
CA ALA A 92 15.44 -24.66 13.81
C ALA A 92 14.01 -25.24 13.98
N THR A 93 13.32 -25.47 12.87
CA THR A 93 11.94 -25.97 12.87
C THR A 93 11.91 -27.43 13.32
N GLY A 94 11.67 -27.66 14.62
CA GLY A 94 11.31 -28.97 15.17
C GLY A 94 12.24 -29.55 16.24
N LEU A 95 13.30 -28.85 16.64
CA LEU A 95 14.17 -29.24 17.75
C LEU A 95 13.79 -28.47 19.04
N THR A 96 13.98 -29.13 20.18
CA THR A 96 13.79 -28.58 21.53
C THR A 96 15.18 -28.40 22.13
N GLU A 97 15.56 -27.17 22.42
CA GLU A 97 16.92 -26.79 22.83
C GLU A 97 16.91 -26.21 24.25
N THR A 98 17.98 -26.43 25.02
CA THR A 98 18.13 -25.83 26.35
C THR A 98 19.32 -24.90 26.35
N ILE A 99 19.07 -23.60 26.42
CA ILE A 99 20.12 -22.58 26.54
C ILE A 99 20.24 -22.13 27.99
N VAL A 100 21.46 -22.13 28.51
CA VAL A 100 21.78 -21.64 29.86
C VAL A 100 22.85 -20.57 29.74
N ILE A 101 22.53 -19.36 30.15
CA ILE A 101 23.44 -18.21 30.14
C ILE A 101 23.71 -17.81 31.59
N ASN A 102 24.98 -17.60 31.92
CA ASN A 102 25.42 -16.93 33.15
C ASN A 102 26.43 -15.85 32.75
N ALA A 103 26.06 -14.57 32.79
CA ALA A 103 26.93 -13.51 32.31
C ALA A 103 28.11 -13.31 33.27
N GLY A 104 27.83 -13.21 34.57
CA GLY A 104 28.84 -13.42 35.61
C GLY A 104 29.01 -12.20 36.50
N THR A 105 30.18 -11.56 36.48
CA THR A 105 30.42 -10.33 37.25
C THR A 105 30.96 -9.23 36.36
N GLY A 106 30.45 -8.01 36.51
CA GLY A 106 30.76 -6.86 35.67
C GLY A 106 29.49 -6.39 34.97
N ASP A 107 29.56 -5.30 34.19
CA ASP A 107 28.37 -4.77 33.54
C ASP A 107 28.19 -5.47 32.18
N ASP A 108 27.38 -6.52 32.16
CA ASP A 108 27.28 -7.46 31.05
C ASP A 108 26.17 -7.12 30.06
N ARG A 109 26.32 -7.60 28.83
CA ARG A 109 25.32 -7.50 27.77
C ARG A 109 24.92 -8.87 27.22
N VAL A 110 23.64 -9.17 27.24
CA VAL A 110 23.07 -10.38 26.64
C VAL A 110 22.04 -10.01 25.58
N ASP A 111 22.28 -10.38 24.32
CA ASP A 111 21.33 -10.22 23.22
C ASP A 111 20.80 -11.61 22.81
N PHE A 112 19.53 -11.89 23.13
CA PHE A 112 18.92 -13.23 22.97
C PHE A 112 17.78 -13.24 21.93
N ASN A 113 17.99 -13.93 20.83
CA ASN A 113 16.99 -14.12 19.76
C ASN A 113 16.97 -15.57 19.28
N SER A 114 15.94 -16.33 19.64
CA SER A 114 15.85 -17.74 19.24
C SER A 114 14.43 -18.18 18.87
N SER A 115 14.34 -18.74 17.66
CA SER A 115 13.14 -19.40 17.13
C SER A 115 13.05 -20.90 17.51
N ALA A 116 13.85 -21.37 18.47
CA ALA A 116 13.77 -22.74 18.97
C ALA A 116 12.60 -22.95 19.95
N LYS A 117 12.16 -24.21 20.13
CA LYS A 117 10.97 -24.59 20.92
C LYS A 117 11.27 -25.23 22.28
N GLY A 118 12.37 -24.86 22.94
CA GLY A 118 12.84 -25.50 24.19
C GLY A 118 12.77 -24.68 25.48
N THR A 119 13.87 -24.42 26.19
CA THR A 119 13.89 -23.60 27.42
C THR A 119 15.14 -22.73 27.46
N ALA A 120 15.03 -21.51 27.98
CA ALA A 120 16.17 -20.63 28.20
C ALA A 120 16.19 -20.17 29.66
N THR A 121 17.36 -20.25 30.29
CA THR A 121 17.63 -19.66 31.61
C THR A 121 18.77 -18.68 31.46
N ILE A 122 18.55 -17.43 31.85
CA ILE A 122 19.53 -16.36 31.80
C ILE A 122 19.72 -15.84 33.21
N ASP A 123 20.96 -15.84 33.67
CA ASP A 123 21.41 -15.25 34.92
C ASP A 123 22.42 -14.16 34.56
N LEU A 124 22.09 -12.90 34.85
CA LEU A 124 22.96 -11.78 34.49
C LEU A 124 24.11 -11.64 35.49
N GLY A 125 23.81 -11.71 36.79
CA GLY A 125 24.84 -11.86 37.82
C GLY A 125 25.08 -10.57 38.61
N ASP A 126 26.33 -10.24 38.90
CA ASP A 126 26.67 -9.03 39.66
C ASP A 126 27.09 -7.91 38.68
N GLY A 127 26.35 -6.81 38.60
CA GLY A 127 26.60 -5.81 37.56
C GLY A 127 25.43 -4.88 37.34
N ALA A 128 25.61 -3.82 36.55
CA ALA A 128 24.49 -3.12 35.93
C ALA A 128 24.28 -3.69 34.53
N ASP A 129 23.57 -4.81 34.45
CA ASP A 129 23.53 -5.64 33.26
C ASP A 129 22.44 -5.22 32.28
N ARG A 130 22.58 -5.61 31.01
CA ARG A 130 21.58 -5.37 29.96
C ARG A 130 21.22 -6.64 29.23
N LEU A 131 19.94 -7.02 29.29
CA LEU A 131 19.36 -8.10 28.50
C LEU A 131 18.43 -7.55 27.43
N SER A 132 18.66 -7.85 26.15
CA SER A 132 17.70 -7.61 25.06
C SER A 132 17.19 -8.92 24.49
N PHE A 133 15.89 -9.02 24.22
CA PHE A 133 15.34 -10.17 23.51
C PHE A 133 14.16 -9.83 22.61
N GLY A 134 14.05 -10.56 21.49
CA GLY A 134 13.02 -10.39 20.47
C GLY A 134 12.22 -11.65 20.21
N THR A 135 12.56 -12.41 19.16
CA THR A 135 11.77 -13.60 18.80
C THR A 135 12.02 -14.73 19.80
N VAL A 136 10.97 -15.20 20.49
CA VAL A 136 11.00 -16.35 21.41
C VAL A 136 9.79 -17.26 21.13
N SER A 137 9.98 -18.25 20.24
CA SER A 137 8.88 -18.93 19.54
C SER A 137 8.10 -20.03 20.32
N ASN A 138 8.09 -19.94 21.66
CA ASN A 138 7.56 -20.89 22.68
C ASN A 138 8.58 -21.88 23.24
N ALA A 139 9.44 -21.31 24.07
CA ALA A 139 10.31 -21.94 25.05
C ALA A 139 10.13 -21.19 26.37
N SER A 140 10.11 -21.83 27.54
CA SER A 140 10.03 -21.07 28.80
C SER A 140 11.32 -20.26 28.98
N LEU A 141 11.20 -18.93 29.11
CA LEU A 141 12.31 -18.04 29.41
C LEU A 141 12.27 -17.66 30.90
N THR A 142 13.33 -17.99 31.62
CA THR A 142 13.54 -17.58 33.01
C THR A 142 14.75 -16.65 33.07
N ILE A 143 14.58 -15.52 33.74
CA ILE A 143 15.59 -14.47 33.85
C ILE A 143 15.83 -14.22 35.34
N THR A 144 17.10 -14.23 35.74
CA THR A 144 17.58 -13.77 37.03
C THR A 144 18.41 -12.52 36.77
N THR A 145 18.03 -11.39 37.38
CA THR A 145 18.72 -10.11 37.18
C THR A 145 19.96 -10.02 38.05
N GLY A 146 19.91 -10.55 39.27
CA GLY A 146 21.05 -10.56 40.15
C GLY A 146 21.25 -9.22 40.88
N ALA A 147 22.50 -8.83 41.07
CA ALA A 147 22.87 -7.72 41.91
C ALA A 147 23.32 -6.52 41.08
N GLY A 148 22.50 -5.47 41.10
CA GLY A 148 22.86 -4.16 40.62
C GLY A 148 21.60 -3.48 40.12
N ARG A 149 21.70 -2.71 39.04
CA ARG A 149 20.53 -2.08 38.44
C ARG A 149 20.45 -2.50 36.99
N ASP A 150 19.71 -3.58 36.77
CA ASP A 150 19.71 -4.28 35.49
C ASP A 150 18.64 -3.72 34.57
N THR A 151 18.86 -3.84 33.26
CA THR A 151 17.94 -3.36 32.23
C THR A 151 17.52 -4.50 31.31
N ILE A 152 16.23 -4.82 31.33
CA ILE A 152 15.60 -5.78 30.43
C ILE A 152 14.87 -5.02 29.32
N VAL A 153 15.19 -5.33 28.07
CA VAL A 153 14.69 -4.64 26.88
C VAL A 153 13.90 -5.60 26.00
N LEU A 154 12.65 -5.24 25.73
CA LEU A 154 11.78 -5.96 24.79
C LEU A 154 11.97 -5.41 23.38
N GLN A 155 12.42 -6.24 22.44
CA GLN A 155 12.58 -5.77 21.06
C GLN A 155 11.21 -5.51 20.39
N PRO A 156 11.12 -4.62 19.39
CA PRO A 156 9.85 -4.34 18.71
C PRO A 156 9.28 -5.54 17.94
N SER A 157 10.16 -6.41 17.44
CA SER A 157 9.82 -7.64 16.71
C SER A 157 9.37 -8.79 17.60
N THR A 158 9.27 -8.56 18.91
CA THR A 158 9.06 -9.63 19.89
C THR A 158 7.76 -10.40 19.62
N SER A 159 7.93 -11.68 19.31
CA SER A 159 6.85 -12.66 19.36
C SER A 159 7.04 -13.47 20.62
N ILE A 160 6.33 -13.09 21.68
CA ILE A 160 6.36 -13.82 22.95
C ILE A 160 5.34 -14.94 22.87
N GLY A 161 5.83 -16.17 22.82
CA GLY A 161 4.98 -17.33 22.96
C GLY A 161 4.36 -17.48 24.35
N THR A 162 5.19 -17.36 25.40
CA THR A 162 4.79 -17.36 26.81
C THR A 162 5.61 -16.28 27.53
N ALA A 163 4.95 -15.48 28.39
CA ALA A 163 5.61 -14.40 29.11
C ALA A 163 6.85 -14.89 29.89
N PRO A 164 8.02 -14.25 29.74
CA PRO A 164 9.19 -14.54 30.55
C PRO A 164 8.91 -14.40 32.04
N VAL A 165 9.60 -15.22 32.81
CA VAL A 165 9.59 -15.22 34.27
C VAL A 165 10.85 -14.54 34.77
N ILE A 166 10.71 -13.41 35.45
CA ILE A 166 11.81 -12.72 36.10
C ILE A 166 11.77 -13.08 37.59
N THR A 167 12.84 -13.68 38.09
CA THR A 167 12.84 -14.36 39.39
C THR A 167 13.04 -13.45 40.60
N ASP A 168 13.75 -12.35 40.41
CA ASP A 168 14.32 -11.51 41.48
C ASP A 168 14.38 -10.02 41.13
N PHE A 169 13.58 -9.58 40.14
CA PHE A 169 13.51 -8.19 39.71
C PHE A 169 13.40 -7.22 40.90
N GLN A 170 14.34 -6.30 41.01
CA GLN A 170 14.39 -5.32 42.07
C GLN A 170 13.47 -4.15 41.72
N ALA A 171 12.28 -4.07 42.31
CA ALA A 171 11.37 -2.92 42.10
C ALA A 171 11.77 -1.69 42.95
N GLY A 172 11.36 -0.50 42.51
CA GLY A 172 11.61 0.78 43.19
C GLY A 172 12.51 1.73 42.39
N ASP A 173 12.70 2.96 42.90
CA ASP A 173 13.40 4.04 42.17
C ASP A 173 14.87 3.75 41.84
N ALA A 174 15.52 2.90 42.64
CA ALA A 174 16.91 2.49 42.47
C ALA A 174 17.06 1.04 41.95
N GLY A 175 15.93 0.38 41.69
CA GLY A 175 15.90 -0.99 41.22
C GLY A 175 15.95 -1.11 39.70
N ASP A 176 15.80 -2.34 39.23
CA ASP A 176 15.88 -2.77 37.83
C ASP A 176 14.89 -2.05 36.93
N ILE A 177 15.21 -2.02 35.64
CA ILE A 177 14.45 -1.39 34.57
C ILE A 177 13.93 -2.46 33.62
N PHE A 178 12.63 -2.41 33.35
CA PHE A 178 12.02 -3.08 32.22
C PHE A 178 11.70 -2.02 31.17
N GLU A 179 12.56 -1.90 30.15
CA GLU A 179 12.49 -0.87 29.13
C GLU A 179 11.36 -1.16 28.13
N LEU A 180 10.46 -0.20 27.97
CA LEU A 180 9.20 -0.33 27.23
C LEU A 180 9.06 0.69 26.10
N SER A 181 9.93 1.70 26.03
CA SER A 181 9.76 2.88 25.18
C SER A 181 9.61 2.51 23.71
N GLU A 182 10.53 1.71 23.16
CA GLU A 182 10.43 1.25 21.77
C GLU A 182 9.29 0.26 21.54
N TYR A 183 9.04 -0.64 22.50
CA TYR A 183 7.98 -1.65 22.37
C TYR A 183 6.63 -0.96 22.26
N VAL A 184 6.32 -0.02 23.15
CA VAL A 184 5.06 0.72 23.13
C VAL A 184 4.97 1.51 21.83
N ALA A 185 5.99 2.29 21.48
CA ALA A 185 5.98 3.15 20.31
C ALA A 185 5.77 2.39 18.99
N ARG A 186 6.34 1.20 18.83
CA ARG A 186 6.29 0.44 17.57
C ARG A 186 5.16 -0.59 17.50
N THR A 187 4.70 -1.12 18.64
CA THR A 187 3.73 -2.23 18.64
C THR A 187 2.30 -1.81 18.96
N THR A 188 2.11 -0.65 19.58
CA THR A 188 0.76 -0.14 19.84
C THR A 188 0.20 0.55 18.61
N ILE A 189 -1.12 0.52 18.47
CA ILE A 189 -1.84 1.07 17.34
C ILE A 189 -2.50 2.38 17.78
N ASN A 190 -2.23 3.48 17.06
CA ASN A 190 -2.74 4.83 17.35
C ASN A 190 -2.39 5.37 18.75
N TRP A 191 -1.26 4.94 19.32
CA TRP A 191 -0.76 5.54 20.55
C TRP A 191 -0.22 6.95 20.27
N ASP A 192 -0.47 7.85 21.21
CA ASP A 192 -0.22 9.29 21.09
C ASP A 192 0.97 9.76 21.93
N GLY A 193 1.82 8.84 22.39
CA GLY A 193 2.93 9.13 23.30
C GLY A 193 2.53 9.29 24.77
N SER A 194 1.24 9.21 25.12
CA SER A 194 0.79 9.33 26.52
C SER A 194 1.24 8.16 27.39
N ASN A 195 1.18 8.30 28.72
CA ASN A 195 1.52 7.18 29.60
C ASN A 195 0.65 5.95 29.28
N PRO A 196 1.22 4.81 28.86
CA PRO A 196 0.48 3.62 28.44
C PRO A 196 -0.27 2.93 29.59
N PHE A 197 0.12 3.15 30.84
CA PHE A 197 -0.62 2.73 32.05
C PHE A 197 -1.78 3.67 32.40
N GLY A 198 -1.89 4.80 31.69
CA GLY A 198 -2.92 5.81 31.87
C GLY A 198 -4.30 5.41 31.34
N PRO A 199 -5.22 6.38 31.21
CA PRO A 199 -6.58 6.13 30.72
C PRO A 199 -6.66 5.52 29.31
N ALA A 200 -5.62 5.70 28.50
CA ALA A 200 -5.51 5.09 27.17
C ALA A 200 -5.39 3.55 27.24
N GLY A 201 -4.92 3.02 28.38
CA GLY A 201 -5.09 1.60 28.73
C GLY A 201 -4.34 0.61 27.86
N PHE A 202 -3.14 0.96 27.39
CA PHE A 202 -2.30 0.05 26.59
C PHE A 202 -1.52 -0.94 27.46
N LEU A 203 -1.17 -0.56 28.69
CA LEU A 203 -0.45 -1.41 29.64
C LEU A 203 -1.14 -1.43 31.02
N ARG A 204 -0.95 -2.52 31.76
CA ARG A 204 -1.35 -2.60 33.18
C ARG A 204 -0.47 -3.56 33.97
N LEU A 205 -0.40 -3.33 35.28
CA LEU A 205 0.13 -4.29 36.24
C LEU A 205 -1.00 -5.01 36.97
N VAL A 206 -0.89 -6.33 37.10
CA VAL A 206 -1.87 -7.17 37.80
C VAL A 206 -1.17 -8.03 38.84
N GLN A 207 -1.56 -7.88 40.11
CA GLN A 207 -1.10 -8.80 41.16
C GLN A 207 -1.71 -10.19 40.93
N SER A 208 -0.86 -11.21 40.83
CA SER A 208 -1.23 -12.61 40.65
C SER A 208 -0.55 -13.48 41.70
N GLY A 209 -1.23 -13.73 42.81
CA GLY A 209 -0.63 -14.40 43.97
C GLY A 209 0.55 -13.58 44.52
N THR A 210 1.73 -14.20 44.59
CA THR A 210 2.99 -13.55 45.02
C THR A 210 3.75 -12.89 43.87
N SER A 211 3.24 -12.94 42.64
CA SER A 211 3.89 -12.38 41.45
C SER A 211 3.11 -11.18 40.91
N VAL A 212 3.75 -10.36 40.10
CA VAL A 212 3.12 -9.29 39.30
C VAL A 212 3.19 -9.65 37.83
N LEU A 213 2.09 -9.45 37.10
CA LEU A 213 2.04 -9.55 35.65
C LEU A 213 2.05 -8.15 35.05
N LEU A 214 2.95 -7.90 34.11
CA LEU A 214 2.82 -6.80 33.16
C LEU A 214 2.05 -7.31 31.94
N GLU A 215 0.95 -6.66 31.61
CA GLU A 215 0.09 -7.05 30.49
C GLU A 215 -0.09 -5.89 29.52
N ALA A 216 -0.21 -6.20 28.22
CA ALA A 216 -0.38 -5.24 27.15
C ALA A 216 -1.61 -5.52 26.29
N ASP A 217 -2.29 -4.45 25.91
CA ASP A 217 -3.40 -4.41 24.96
C ASP A 217 -3.00 -3.48 23.80
N ARG A 218 -2.69 -4.04 22.63
CA ARG A 218 -1.98 -3.28 21.56
C ARG A 218 -2.83 -2.24 20.86
N ASP A 219 -4.14 -2.43 20.77
CA ASP A 219 -5.07 -1.46 20.19
C ASP A 219 -5.96 -0.80 21.24
N GLY A 220 -5.59 -0.97 22.52
CA GLY A 220 -6.22 -0.34 23.66
C GLY A 220 -7.63 -0.88 23.96
N PRO A 221 -8.26 -0.39 25.04
CA PRO A 221 -9.50 -0.94 25.56
C PRO A 221 -10.72 -0.71 24.66
N THR A 222 -10.59 0.17 23.66
CA THR A 222 -11.62 0.45 22.65
C THR A 222 -11.36 -0.26 21.32
N GLY A 223 -10.25 -1.00 21.22
CA GLY A 223 -9.82 -1.75 20.06
C GLY A 223 -10.70 -2.95 19.73
N SER A 224 -10.40 -3.58 18.59
CA SER A 224 -11.08 -4.77 18.08
C SER A 224 -10.25 -6.05 18.19
N MET A 225 -8.96 -5.94 18.52
CA MET A 225 -8.07 -7.07 18.77
C MET A 225 -8.36 -7.70 20.15
N SER A 226 -7.73 -8.85 20.40
CA SER A 226 -7.84 -9.53 21.69
C SER A 226 -7.19 -8.68 22.77
N GLY A 227 -7.91 -8.44 23.88
CA GLY A 227 -7.42 -7.59 24.97
C GLY A 227 -6.19 -8.13 25.70
N PHE A 228 -5.80 -7.45 26.79
CA PHE A 228 -4.58 -7.68 27.59
C PHE A 228 -3.95 -9.09 27.57
N VAL A 229 -2.71 -9.15 27.08
CA VAL A 229 -1.85 -10.34 27.06
C VAL A 229 -0.62 -10.12 27.97
N PRO A 230 -0.19 -11.12 28.77
CA PRO A 230 1.02 -11.00 29.58
C PRO A 230 2.29 -10.81 28.75
N LEU A 231 3.07 -9.78 29.08
CA LEU A 231 4.41 -9.51 28.53
C LEU A 231 5.52 -10.02 29.44
N ALA A 232 5.34 -9.95 30.75
CA ALA A 232 6.33 -10.37 31.73
C ALA A 232 5.67 -10.76 33.05
N ARG A 233 6.32 -11.68 33.77
CA ARG A 233 5.91 -12.09 35.12
C ARG A 233 7.06 -11.89 36.08
N PHE A 234 6.89 -10.96 37.02
CA PHE A 234 7.85 -10.66 38.07
C PHE A 234 7.50 -11.48 39.33
N GLU A 235 8.36 -12.41 39.70
CA GLU A 235 8.16 -13.24 40.88
C GLU A 235 8.37 -12.46 42.18
N ASN A 236 7.74 -12.94 43.25
CA ASN A 236 7.93 -12.44 44.62
C ASN A 236 7.82 -10.91 44.78
N SER A 237 6.96 -10.29 43.97
CA SER A 237 6.84 -8.85 43.83
C SER A 237 5.44 -8.36 44.19
N LEU A 238 5.33 -7.09 44.60
CA LEU A 238 4.08 -6.41 44.89
C LEU A 238 3.87 -5.25 43.92
N VAL A 239 2.65 -5.10 43.38
CA VAL A 239 2.34 -4.03 42.41
C VAL A 239 2.70 -2.65 42.95
N GLU A 240 2.47 -2.38 44.24
CA GLU A 240 2.79 -1.09 44.87
C GLU A 240 4.29 -0.79 44.99
N ALA A 241 5.18 -1.76 44.78
CA ALA A 241 6.62 -1.56 44.81
C ALA A 241 7.15 -0.95 43.50
N PHE A 242 6.40 -1.08 42.40
CA PHE A 242 6.83 -0.59 41.10
C PHE A 242 6.61 0.91 40.94
N THR A 243 7.60 1.57 40.36
CA THR A 243 7.63 3.01 40.12
C THR A 243 7.84 3.30 38.64
N ALA A 244 7.82 4.58 38.27
CA ALA A 244 8.17 5.00 36.91
C ALA A 244 9.60 4.57 36.52
N ALA A 245 10.54 4.55 37.48
CA ALA A 245 11.94 4.20 37.22
C ALA A 245 12.13 2.75 36.77
N ASN A 246 11.17 1.86 37.09
CA ASN A 246 11.20 0.46 36.66
C ASN A 246 10.68 0.26 35.23
N PHE A 247 10.08 1.28 34.60
CA PHE A 247 9.43 1.18 33.29
C PHE A 247 9.81 2.33 32.36
N GLY A 248 11.10 2.67 32.29
CA GLY A 248 11.62 3.72 31.41
C GLY A 248 11.14 5.14 31.73
N GLY A 249 10.39 5.36 32.81
CA GLY A 249 9.77 6.64 33.16
C GLY A 249 8.23 6.63 33.06
N TYR A 250 7.61 5.55 32.60
CA TYR A 250 6.16 5.39 32.61
C TYR A 250 5.66 4.97 33.99
N ALA A 251 5.00 5.90 34.70
CA ALA A 251 4.44 5.61 36.02
C ALA A 251 3.30 4.57 35.94
N PRO A 252 3.37 3.42 36.65
CA PRO A 252 2.30 2.41 36.65
C PRO A 252 0.96 2.91 37.24
N SER A 253 0.98 4.05 37.93
CA SER A 253 -0.21 4.74 38.41
C SER A 253 -1.05 5.38 37.29
N GLY A 254 -0.49 5.45 36.07
CA GLY A 254 -1.08 6.16 34.94
C GLY A 254 -0.92 7.67 35.00
N ALA A 255 -0.08 8.19 35.92
CA ALA A 255 0.26 9.61 35.97
C ALA A 255 0.92 10.06 34.66
N ALA A 256 0.62 11.26 34.19
CA ALA A 256 1.21 11.78 32.95
C ALA A 256 2.75 11.74 33.00
N VAL A 257 3.37 11.44 31.86
CA VAL A 257 4.81 11.61 31.67
C VAL A 257 5.14 13.09 31.72
N VAL A 258 6.24 13.44 32.39
CA VAL A 258 6.68 14.83 32.58
C VAL A 258 8.08 14.95 32.01
N GLY A 259 8.20 15.72 30.93
CA GLY A 259 9.49 16.07 30.38
C GLY A 259 10.23 17.10 31.24
N ARG A 260 11.49 17.32 30.89
CA ARG A 260 12.48 18.08 31.64
C ARG A 260 13.13 19.13 30.76
N THR A 261 13.74 20.10 31.42
CA THR A 261 14.73 20.97 30.78
C THR A 261 16.11 20.45 31.12
N ILE A 262 16.87 20.09 30.11
CA ILE A 262 18.22 19.53 30.19
C ILE A 262 19.16 20.51 29.47
N THR A 263 20.30 20.77 30.09
CA THR A 263 21.22 21.84 29.68
C THR A 263 22.62 21.28 29.87
N GLY A 264 23.35 21.15 28.76
CA GLY A 264 24.76 20.79 28.71
C GLY A 264 25.66 21.96 29.10
N THR A 265 26.91 21.87 28.68
CA THR A 265 28.00 22.79 28.95
C THR A 265 28.74 23.09 27.65
N ASP A 266 29.83 23.87 27.71
CA ASP A 266 30.68 24.09 26.54
C ASP A 266 31.69 22.92 26.31
N ASN A 267 31.43 21.72 26.82
CA ASN A 267 32.27 20.53 26.65
C ASN A 267 31.40 19.36 26.19
N PHE A 268 32.04 18.27 25.73
CA PHE A 268 31.36 16.99 25.47
C PHE A 268 30.44 16.59 26.62
N ASP A 269 29.15 16.52 26.33
CA ASP A 269 28.11 16.07 27.22
C ASP A 269 27.39 14.83 26.67
N THR A 270 26.83 14.03 27.57
CA THR A 270 25.90 12.94 27.22
C THR A 270 24.56 13.24 27.86
N LEU A 271 23.62 13.74 27.06
CA LEU A 271 22.33 14.24 27.48
C LEU A 271 21.25 13.23 27.10
N ASN A 272 20.55 12.72 28.12
CA ASN A 272 19.46 11.76 27.94
C ASN A 272 18.15 12.39 28.40
N GLY A 273 17.19 12.48 27.49
CA GLY A 273 15.81 12.84 27.74
C GLY A 273 15.06 11.83 28.61
N THR A 274 13.79 12.09 28.77
CA THR A 274 12.81 11.27 29.46
C THR A 274 11.84 10.67 28.45
N VAL A 275 10.75 10.06 28.90
CA VAL A 275 9.70 9.52 28.02
C VAL A 275 8.56 10.52 27.78
N GLY A 276 8.79 11.81 28.02
CA GLY A 276 7.82 12.85 27.74
C GLY A 276 8.50 14.15 27.32
N ALA A 277 7.78 15.00 26.61
CA ALA A 277 8.28 16.23 25.95
C ALA A 277 9.35 17.04 26.72
N ASP A 278 10.60 16.84 26.35
CA ASP A 278 11.80 17.45 26.90
C ASP A 278 12.22 18.72 26.12
N ILE A 279 13.01 19.56 26.78
CA ILE A 279 13.76 20.66 26.17
C ILE A 279 15.23 20.41 26.46
N ILE A 280 16.03 20.13 25.45
CA ILE A 280 17.44 19.77 25.57
C ILE A 280 18.28 20.78 24.81
N SER A 281 19.33 21.30 25.45
CA SER A 281 20.32 22.19 24.83
C SER A 281 21.73 21.68 25.13
N GLY A 282 22.52 21.35 24.09
CA GLY A 282 23.92 20.91 24.19
C GLY A 282 24.87 22.05 24.53
N PHE A 283 24.76 23.17 23.81
CA PHE A 283 25.70 24.29 23.76
C PHE A 283 26.92 23.97 22.90
N ALA A 284 28.14 24.21 23.38
CA ALA A 284 29.33 23.93 22.58
C ALA A 284 29.92 22.59 23.01
N GLY A 285 30.59 21.90 22.11
CA GLY A 285 31.09 20.56 22.39
C GLY A 285 30.51 19.57 21.40
N ARG A 286 31.08 18.37 21.35
CA ARG A 286 30.58 17.33 20.46
C ARG A 286 29.65 16.42 21.23
N ASP A 287 28.42 16.85 21.43
CA ASP A 287 27.51 16.24 22.38
C ASP A 287 26.86 14.97 21.85
N GLN A 288 26.45 14.12 22.77
CA GLN A 288 25.58 12.98 22.49
C GLN A 288 24.22 13.24 23.13
N ILE A 289 23.20 13.42 22.31
CA ILE A 289 21.85 13.76 22.74
C ILE A 289 20.86 12.68 22.31
N ASP A 290 20.11 12.13 23.27
CA ASP A 290 19.03 11.17 23.04
C ASP A 290 17.73 11.73 23.65
N GLY A 291 16.78 12.14 22.81
CA GLY A 291 15.46 12.67 23.21
C GLY A 291 14.54 11.60 23.77
N ARG A 292 14.68 10.36 23.28
CA ARG A 292 13.84 9.18 23.60
C ARG A 292 12.40 9.31 23.11
N ASN A 293 11.42 9.15 24.00
CA ASN A 293 10.02 9.26 23.62
C ASN A 293 9.52 10.61 24.11
N GLY A 294 8.68 11.29 23.35
CA GLY A 294 8.25 12.63 23.72
C GLY A 294 8.04 13.48 22.48
N ASN A 295 7.49 14.68 22.66
CA ASN A 295 7.55 15.67 21.59
C ASN A 295 8.62 16.66 22.05
N ASP A 296 9.85 16.40 21.65
CA ASP A 296 11.03 17.02 22.23
C ASP A 296 11.45 18.26 21.45
N ILE A 297 12.11 19.18 22.14
CA ILE A 297 12.81 20.31 21.52
C ILE A 297 14.28 20.15 21.82
N ILE A 298 15.09 19.90 20.78
CA ILE A 298 16.51 19.62 20.89
C ILE A 298 17.29 20.66 20.10
N ASP A 299 18.28 21.26 20.75
CA ASP A 299 19.26 22.21 20.20
C ASP A 299 20.66 21.62 20.50
N GLY A 300 21.37 21.16 19.48
CA GLY A 300 22.74 20.63 19.60
C GLY A 300 23.69 21.75 20.02
N GLY A 301 23.82 22.75 19.17
CA GLY A 301 24.44 24.02 19.46
C GLY A 301 25.63 24.29 18.56
N ALA A 302 26.86 24.10 19.04
CA ALA A 302 28.08 24.35 18.30
C ALA A 302 29.05 23.18 18.41
N ASP A 303 29.84 22.97 17.35
CA ASP A 303 30.63 21.76 17.10
C ASP A 303 29.76 20.55 16.70
N SER A 304 30.40 19.47 16.23
CA SER A 304 29.70 18.29 15.69
C SER A 304 28.99 17.45 16.75
N ASP A 305 27.67 17.46 16.72
CA ASP A 305 26.80 16.73 17.65
C ASP A 305 26.26 15.41 17.06
N ALA A 306 25.93 14.47 17.96
CA ALA A 306 25.21 13.25 17.62
C ALA A 306 23.84 13.26 18.32
N ILE A 307 22.77 13.43 17.54
CA ILE A 307 21.41 13.64 18.03
C ILE A 307 20.50 12.50 17.58
N GLN A 308 19.79 11.91 18.54
CA GLN A 308 18.66 11.02 18.31
C GLN A 308 17.40 11.70 18.84
N GLY A 309 16.46 12.05 17.96
CA GLY A 309 15.16 12.64 18.33
C GLY A 309 14.33 11.62 19.10
N GLY A 310 13.94 10.57 18.37
CA GLY A 310 13.41 9.36 18.95
C GLY A 310 11.99 9.12 18.47
N PHE A 311 11.03 9.02 19.37
CA PHE A 311 9.61 8.87 19.04
C PHE A 311 8.78 10.02 19.54
N GLY A 312 7.87 10.47 18.68
CA GLY A 312 6.94 11.55 18.93
C GLY A 312 7.26 12.70 17.98
N ASN A 313 6.57 13.83 18.13
CA ASN A 313 6.69 14.92 17.18
C ASN A 313 7.79 15.88 17.64
N ASP A 314 8.99 15.73 17.08
CA ASP A 314 10.19 16.40 17.57
C ASP A 314 10.52 17.67 16.77
N VAL A 315 11.19 18.60 17.45
CA VAL A 315 11.82 19.77 16.85
C VAL A 315 13.31 19.73 17.16
N ILE A 316 14.11 19.44 16.15
CA ILE A 316 15.55 19.24 16.27
C ILE A 316 16.28 20.31 15.46
N ASP A 317 17.29 20.93 16.07
CA ASP A 317 18.24 21.86 15.45
C ASP A 317 19.65 21.37 15.81
N GLY A 318 20.46 21.00 14.81
CA GLY A 318 21.85 20.57 15.00
C GLY A 318 22.73 21.75 15.44
N GLY A 319 22.68 22.83 14.67
CA GLY A 319 23.35 24.09 14.99
C GLY A 319 24.56 24.35 14.10
N ASP A 320 25.66 24.83 14.66
CA ASP A 320 26.93 25.00 13.94
C ASP A 320 27.77 23.72 14.11
N GLY A 321 28.16 23.01 13.06
CA GLY A 321 28.94 21.78 13.19
C GLY A 321 28.63 20.82 12.06
N ASP A 322 29.46 19.78 11.89
CA ASP A 322 29.07 18.65 11.05
C ASP A 322 28.26 17.68 11.93
N ASP A 323 26.94 17.79 11.93
CA ASP A 323 26.06 17.08 12.88
C ASP A 323 25.56 15.74 12.32
N THR A 324 25.27 14.79 13.21
CA THR A 324 24.62 13.53 12.86
C THR A 324 23.28 13.44 13.57
N ILE A 325 22.20 13.50 12.81
CA ILE A 325 20.83 13.51 13.33
C ILE A 325 20.09 12.26 12.86
N SER A 326 19.47 11.55 13.79
CA SER A 326 18.60 10.42 13.49
C SER A 326 17.24 10.56 14.16
N ASP A 327 16.19 10.14 13.45
CA ASP A 327 14.83 10.13 13.98
C ASP A 327 14.06 8.85 13.62
N THR A 328 13.19 8.39 14.53
CA THR A 328 12.61 7.05 14.50
C THR A 328 11.08 6.97 14.54
N GLY A 329 10.37 8.09 14.58
CA GLY A 329 8.93 8.11 14.37
C GLY A 329 8.21 9.34 14.88
N GLY A 330 7.27 9.86 14.09
CA GLY A 330 6.47 11.01 14.46
C GLY A 330 6.30 11.99 13.31
N SER A 331 5.87 13.21 13.63
CA SER A 331 5.80 14.34 12.71
C SER A 331 6.83 15.39 13.12
N ASP A 332 7.96 15.36 12.45
CA ASP A 332 9.18 15.99 12.94
C ASP A 332 9.58 17.21 12.10
N THR A 333 10.26 18.15 12.75
CA THR A 333 10.95 19.26 12.11
C THR A 333 12.42 19.19 12.49
N ILE A 334 13.26 18.92 11.50
CA ILE A 334 14.71 18.70 11.68
C ILE A 334 15.46 19.77 10.88
N ARG A 335 16.44 20.41 11.52
CA ARG A 335 17.42 21.30 10.89
C ARG A 335 18.82 20.79 11.17
N GLY A 336 19.65 20.64 10.13
CA GLY A 336 21.08 20.40 10.28
C GLY A 336 21.75 21.65 10.82
N GLY A 337 21.73 22.72 10.02
CA GLY A 337 22.23 24.03 10.42
C GLY A 337 23.40 24.46 9.55
N ALA A 338 24.56 24.72 10.13
CA ALA A 338 25.76 25.13 9.40
C ALA A 338 26.87 24.09 9.56
N GLY A 339 27.29 23.49 8.47
CA GLY A 339 28.28 22.41 8.42
C GLY A 339 27.77 21.32 7.48
N ASN A 340 28.49 20.21 7.40
CA ASN A 340 28.12 19.10 6.52
C ASN A 340 27.35 18.07 7.36
N ASP A 341 26.04 18.16 7.34
CA ASP A 341 25.18 17.42 8.25
C ASP A 341 24.76 16.07 7.66
N SER A 342 24.53 15.09 8.52
CA SER A 342 24.05 13.76 8.16
C SER A 342 22.73 13.48 8.87
N ILE A 343 21.62 13.59 8.13
CA ILE A 343 20.25 13.41 8.64
C ILE A 343 19.68 12.08 8.14
N PHE A 344 19.27 11.22 9.06
CA PHE A 344 18.70 9.91 8.77
C PHE A 344 17.31 9.74 9.41
N VAL A 345 16.27 9.72 8.58
CA VAL A 345 14.88 9.49 9.01
C VAL A 345 14.38 8.18 8.41
N SER A 346 14.09 7.18 9.25
CA SER A 346 13.68 5.86 8.80
C SER A 346 12.73 5.17 9.76
N HIS A 347 11.44 5.15 9.41
CA HIS A 347 10.43 4.45 10.21
C HIS A 347 9.15 4.09 9.45
N SER A 348 8.41 3.15 10.04
CA SER A 348 7.10 2.71 9.59
C SER A 348 6.12 2.79 10.76
N SER A 349 5.09 3.63 10.68
CA SER A 349 4.05 3.71 11.70
C SER A 349 2.83 2.86 11.36
N ASN A 350 2.09 2.48 12.40
CA ASN A 350 0.87 1.66 12.30
C ASN A 350 -0.36 2.48 11.88
N GLY A 351 -0.21 3.37 10.89
CA GLY A 351 -1.34 4.02 10.20
C GLY A 351 -1.62 5.48 10.56
N THR A 352 -0.82 6.12 11.41
CA THR A 352 -0.92 7.56 11.67
C THR A 352 -0.28 8.36 10.53
N ALA A 353 -0.99 9.38 10.05
CA ALA A 353 -0.45 10.26 9.02
C ALA A 353 0.58 11.22 9.62
N GLU A 354 1.78 11.26 9.05
CA GLU A 354 2.93 12.02 9.55
C GLU A 354 3.28 13.20 8.64
N THR A 355 3.84 14.25 9.22
CA THR A 355 4.38 15.39 8.48
C THR A 355 5.83 15.61 8.86
N ILE A 356 6.74 15.31 7.95
CA ILE A 356 8.18 15.49 8.16
C ILE A 356 8.68 16.73 7.42
N ARG A 357 9.46 17.56 8.10
CA ARG A 357 10.20 18.70 7.55
C ARG A 357 11.68 18.54 7.85
N ILE A 358 12.51 18.63 6.80
CA ILE A 358 13.97 18.58 6.93
C ILE A 358 14.55 19.81 6.22
N GLU A 359 15.42 20.53 6.90
CA GLU A 359 16.26 21.60 6.37
C GLU A 359 17.72 21.17 6.58
N GLY A 360 18.51 20.98 5.51
CA GLY A 360 19.94 20.66 5.61
C GLY A 360 20.69 21.86 6.18
N GLY A 361 20.72 22.94 5.40
CA GLY A 361 21.22 24.23 5.81
C GLY A 361 22.38 24.69 4.94
N ALA A 362 23.54 24.96 5.52
CA ALA A 362 24.71 25.42 4.78
C ALA A 362 25.87 24.45 4.95
N GLY A 363 26.41 23.92 3.85
CA GLY A 363 27.44 22.88 3.81
C GLY A 363 26.96 21.73 2.93
N ASP A 364 27.83 20.75 2.69
CA ASP A 364 27.52 19.62 1.81
C ASP A 364 26.77 18.53 2.63
N ASP A 365 25.45 18.60 2.65
CA ASP A 365 24.60 17.79 3.53
C ASP A 365 24.25 16.42 2.96
N VAL A 366 23.92 15.47 3.83
CA VAL A 366 23.44 14.14 3.48
C VAL A 366 22.10 13.87 4.17
N VAL A 367 21.02 13.78 3.39
CA VAL A 367 19.68 13.46 3.89
C VAL A 367 19.23 12.10 3.36
N SER A 368 18.91 11.20 4.28
CA SER A 368 18.37 9.87 4.00
C SER A 368 16.94 9.76 4.51
N TYR A 369 15.98 9.56 3.59
CA TYR A 369 14.55 9.58 3.89
C TYR A 369 13.87 8.24 3.53
N TYR A 370 13.49 7.48 4.56
CA TYR A 370 12.89 6.14 4.48
C TYR A 370 11.60 6.05 5.33
N VAL A 371 10.60 6.88 5.01
CA VAL A 371 9.33 6.94 5.77
C VAL A 371 8.21 6.17 5.05
N PHE A 372 7.72 5.11 5.69
CA PHE A 372 6.68 4.22 5.13
C PHE A 372 5.26 4.54 5.63
N SER A 373 5.14 5.29 6.73
CA SER A 373 3.89 5.81 7.29
C SER A 373 3.10 6.64 6.27
N PRO A 374 1.76 6.69 6.27
CA PRO A 374 1.02 7.67 5.45
C PRO A 374 1.42 9.10 5.82
N GLY A 375 1.36 10.08 4.91
CA GLY A 375 1.77 11.45 5.26
C GLY A 375 2.33 12.31 4.13
N THR A 376 3.01 13.41 4.52
CA THR A 376 3.73 14.31 3.60
C THR A 376 5.13 14.63 4.09
N GLY A 377 6.11 14.67 3.19
CA GLY A 377 7.48 15.12 3.49
C GLY A 377 7.85 16.40 2.71
N SER A 378 8.57 17.31 3.36
CA SER A 378 9.22 18.47 2.72
C SER A 378 10.70 18.49 3.09
N ILE A 379 11.56 18.58 2.09
CA ILE A 379 13.02 18.63 2.29
C ILE A 379 13.55 19.89 1.59
N ASP A 380 14.43 20.62 2.24
CA ASP A 380 15.20 21.72 1.67
C ASP A 380 16.68 21.50 2.04
N LEU A 381 17.54 21.18 1.07
CA LEU A 381 18.94 20.84 1.38
C LEU A 381 19.77 22.10 1.64
N GLY A 382 19.64 23.13 0.81
CA GLY A 382 20.13 24.47 1.13
C GLY A 382 21.36 24.88 0.31
N GLU A 383 22.42 25.38 0.94
CA GLU A 383 23.65 25.77 0.25
C GLU A 383 24.69 24.67 0.36
N GLY A 384 25.17 24.08 -0.74
CA GLY A 384 26.15 22.99 -0.66
C GLY A 384 26.09 22.08 -1.86
N ALA A 385 27.04 21.15 -1.98
CA ALA A 385 26.92 20.02 -2.89
C ALA A 385 26.30 18.83 -2.13
N ASP A 386 24.98 18.82 -2.06
CA ASP A 386 24.23 17.97 -1.15
C ASP A 386 23.98 16.57 -1.72
N ARG A 387 23.61 15.64 -0.85
CA ARG A 387 23.19 14.28 -1.21
C ARG A 387 21.87 13.93 -0.56
N LEU A 388 20.86 13.74 -1.40
CA LEU A 388 19.53 13.26 -1.01
C LEU A 388 19.33 11.80 -1.41
N ILE A 389 18.99 10.96 -0.45
CA ILE A 389 18.68 9.54 -0.65
C ILE A 389 17.20 9.31 -0.30
N LEU A 390 16.42 8.94 -1.31
CA LEU A 390 14.98 8.72 -1.19
C LEU A 390 14.66 7.23 -1.28
N GLY A 391 14.21 6.65 -0.17
CA GLY A 391 13.74 5.27 -0.08
C GLY A 391 12.32 5.05 -0.60
N ASN A 392 11.78 3.85 -0.38
CA ASN A 392 10.35 3.59 -0.53
C ASN A 392 9.57 4.41 0.50
N GLY A 393 8.58 5.18 0.07
CA GLY A 393 7.81 5.97 1.02
C GLY A 393 6.71 6.80 0.38
N GLN A 394 6.27 7.81 1.15
CA GLN A 394 5.22 8.75 0.76
C GLN A 394 5.69 9.84 -0.21
N ALA A 395 4.75 10.69 -0.60
CA ALA A 395 5.01 11.89 -1.38
C ALA A 395 5.93 12.83 -0.59
N VAL A 396 7.17 12.94 -1.06
CA VAL A 396 8.12 13.97 -0.61
C VAL A 396 8.33 14.98 -1.72
N ARG A 397 8.39 16.26 -1.34
CA ARG A 397 8.82 17.34 -2.23
C ARG A 397 10.13 17.92 -1.68
N ALA A 398 11.19 17.80 -2.45
CA ALA A 398 12.52 18.27 -2.09
C ALA A 398 12.94 19.49 -2.93
N THR A 399 13.60 20.45 -2.29
CA THR A 399 14.36 21.54 -2.91
C THR A 399 15.83 21.23 -2.65
N LEU A 400 16.67 21.27 -3.69
CA LEU A 400 18.09 20.99 -3.58
C LEU A 400 18.88 22.24 -3.19
N GLY A 401 18.44 23.41 -3.67
CA GLY A 401 19.10 24.67 -3.33
C GLY A 401 20.26 24.98 -4.26
N SER A 402 21.41 25.38 -3.71
CA SER A 402 22.54 25.84 -4.51
C SER A 402 23.75 24.95 -4.38
N GLY A 403 24.26 24.48 -5.50
CA GLY A 403 25.51 23.76 -5.60
C GLY A 403 25.37 22.72 -6.68
N ARG A 404 26.03 21.57 -6.51
CA ARG A 404 25.91 20.46 -7.46
C ARG A 404 25.45 19.23 -6.70
N ASP A 405 24.14 19.08 -6.63
CA ASP A 405 23.50 18.16 -5.71
C ASP A 405 23.35 16.77 -6.32
N ARG A 406 23.21 15.77 -5.47
CA ARG A 406 23.08 14.37 -5.84
C ARG A 406 21.80 13.78 -5.28
N VAL A 407 20.90 13.35 -6.16
CA VAL A 407 19.65 12.67 -5.80
C VAL A 407 19.75 11.19 -6.12
N GLU A 408 19.52 10.35 -5.12
CA GLU A 408 19.49 8.90 -5.23
C GLU A 408 18.06 8.38 -4.97
N PHE A 409 17.47 7.72 -5.97
CA PHE A 409 16.20 7.00 -5.81
C PHE A 409 16.50 5.55 -5.43
N ALA A 410 16.55 5.26 -4.13
CA ALA A 410 17.09 4.01 -3.58
C ALA A 410 16.14 2.80 -3.67
N SER A 411 14.92 2.96 -4.19
CA SER A 411 13.97 1.85 -4.31
C SER A 411 13.27 1.75 -5.67
N PHE A 412 13.06 0.48 -6.08
CA PHE A 412 12.47 0.05 -7.34
C PHE A 412 11.13 -0.70 -7.17
N ALA A 413 10.55 -0.67 -5.97
CA ALA A 413 9.17 -1.14 -5.78
C ALA A 413 8.20 -0.08 -6.34
N PRO A 414 6.98 -0.48 -6.76
CA PRO A 414 5.93 0.49 -7.10
C PRO A 414 5.75 1.43 -5.91
N GLN A 415 6.05 2.71 -6.11
CA GLN A 415 5.94 3.68 -5.03
C GLN A 415 4.47 4.09 -4.87
N ASN A 416 4.01 4.16 -3.62
CA ASN A 416 2.66 4.64 -3.30
C ASN A 416 2.46 6.10 -3.73
N ALA A 417 3.55 6.87 -3.78
CA ALA A 417 3.60 8.22 -4.32
C ALA A 417 4.99 8.53 -4.91
N ILE A 418 5.03 9.36 -5.95
CA ILE A 418 6.27 9.69 -6.68
C ILE A 418 6.94 10.91 -6.02
N PRO A 419 8.21 10.83 -5.57
CA PRO A 419 8.95 11.97 -5.04
C PRO A 419 9.15 13.04 -6.12
N THR A 420 9.07 14.30 -5.70
CA THR A 420 9.25 15.46 -6.58
C THR A 420 10.46 16.27 -6.15
N ILE A 421 11.36 16.52 -7.09
CA ILE A 421 12.47 17.47 -6.95
C ILE A 421 12.04 18.79 -7.59
N ALA A 422 12.03 19.88 -6.83
CA ALA A 422 11.37 21.13 -7.17
C ALA A 422 12.18 22.04 -8.10
N ASP A 423 13.51 21.97 -8.03
CA ASP A 423 14.44 22.98 -8.54
C ASP A 423 15.71 22.37 -9.16
N PHE A 424 15.66 21.09 -9.54
CA PHE A 424 16.78 20.38 -10.15
C PHE A 424 17.40 21.17 -11.33
N THR A 425 18.69 21.44 -11.24
CA THR A 425 19.47 22.18 -12.22
C THR A 425 20.08 21.22 -13.24
N ALA A 426 19.68 21.33 -14.51
CA ALA A 426 20.21 20.49 -15.59
C ALA A 426 21.54 21.01 -16.18
N GLY A 427 22.28 20.13 -16.85
CA GLY A 427 23.52 20.46 -17.58
C GLY A 427 24.80 19.95 -16.90
N ALA A 428 25.95 20.26 -17.49
CA ALA A 428 27.25 19.68 -17.11
C ALA A 428 27.69 20.01 -15.67
N ASP A 429 27.38 21.22 -15.22
CA ASP A 429 27.68 21.71 -13.87
C ASP A 429 26.44 21.67 -12.95
N GLY A 430 25.32 21.14 -13.44
CA GLY A 430 24.09 20.98 -12.67
C GLY A 430 24.05 19.67 -11.88
N ASP A 431 22.92 19.46 -11.23
CA ASP A 431 22.65 18.37 -10.30
C ASP A 431 22.70 16.99 -10.97
N VAL A 432 22.85 15.97 -10.15
CA VAL A 432 23.06 14.59 -10.57
C VAL A 432 21.96 13.72 -10.01
N VAL A 433 21.32 12.94 -10.87
CA VAL A 433 20.59 11.76 -10.42
C VAL A 433 21.57 10.60 -10.40
N ASP A 434 21.86 10.10 -9.21
CA ASP A 434 22.77 9.00 -9.01
C ASP A 434 22.13 7.66 -9.36
N ILE A 435 22.70 7.03 -10.38
CA ILE A 435 22.31 5.72 -10.88
C ILE A 435 23.43 4.68 -10.75
N SER A 436 24.47 4.98 -9.96
CA SER A 436 25.70 4.18 -9.88
C SER A 436 25.81 3.26 -8.66
N THR A 437 25.14 3.59 -7.56
CA THR A 437 25.27 2.91 -6.26
C THR A 437 24.24 1.78 -6.09
N ASN A 438 22.95 2.11 -6.01
CA ASN A 438 21.88 1.15 -5.70
C ASN A 438 21.19 0.53 -6.93
N PHE A 439 21.32 1.15 -8.12
CA PHE A 439 20.68 0.65 -9.35
C PHE A 439 21.31 -0.65 -9.91
N ALA A 440 22.57 -0.95 -9.58
CA ALA A 440 23.22 -2.19 -10.01
C ALA A 440 22.56 -3.46 -9.43
N PHE A 441 21.91 -3.35 -8.26
CA PHE A 441 21.17 -4.46 -7.62
C PHE A 441 19.71 -4.55 -8.07
N GLY A 442 19.16 -3.46 -8.63
CA GLY A 442 17.77 -3.37 -9.05
C GLY A 442 17.49 -3.96 -10.45
N PHE A 443 18.49 -3.97 -11.32
CA PHE A 443 18.36 -4.47 -12.70
C PHE A 443 18.65 -5.96 -12.82
N GLN A 444 17.70 -6.69 -13.41
CA GLN A 444 17.88 -8.11 -13.69
C GLN A 444 18.75 -8.30 -14.93
N GLY A 445 19.98 -8.79 -14.72
CA GLY A 445 20.88 -9.16 -15.82
C GLY A 445 21.59 -7.99 -16.52
N TRP A 446 21.71 -6.83 -15.86
CA TRP A 446 22.44 -5.70 -16.42
C TRP A 446 23.93 -6.00 -16.57
N ASP A 447 24.49 -5.66 -17.73
CA ASP A 447 25.86 -5.93 -18.14
C ASP A 447 26.80 -4.72 -18.00
N GLY A 448 26.31 -3.63 -17.39
CA GLY A 448 27.03 -2.36 -17.26
C GLY A 448 26.94 -1.43 -18.48
N SER A 449 26.18 -1.81 -19.52
CA SER A 449 25.88 -0.93 -20.67
C SER A 449 25.08 0.31 -20.26
N ASN A 450 25.02 1.32 -21.13
CA ASN A 450 24.24 2.53 -20.84
C ASN A 450 22.76 2.16 -20.59
N PRO A 451 22.21 2.36 -19.37
CA PRO A 451 20.87 1.91 -19.00
C PRO A 451 19.76 2.66 -19.76
N PHE A 452 20.04 3.86 -20.27
CA PHE A 452 19.14 4.62 -21.16
C PHE A 452 19.22 4.17 -22.63
N GLY A 453 20.20 3.33 -22.97
CA GLY A 453 20.45 2.85 -24.32
C GLY A 453 19.52 1.70 -24.71
N SER A 454 20.02 0.84 -25.60
CA SER A 454 19.25 -0.31 -26.11
C SER A 454 18.89 -1.36 -25.05
N SER A 455 19.55 -1.33 -23.89
CA SER A 455 19.21 -2.18 -22.74
C SER A 455 17.86 -1.78 -22.11
N GLY A 456 17.45 -0.51 -22.27
CA GLY A 456 16.10 -0.04 -21.96
C GLY A 456 15.70 -0.12 -20.50
N TYR A 457 16.66 0.04 -19.58
CA TYR A 457 16.41 -0.02 -18.14
C TYR A 457 15.91 1.33 -17.58
N LEU A 458 16.32 2.44 -18.18
CA LEU A 458 15.93 3.80 -17.76
C LEU A 458 15.43 4.64 -18.94
N ARG A 459 14.52 5.56 -18.67
CA ARG A 459 14.17 6.64 -19.60
C ARG A 459 13.73 7.92 -18.89
N LEU A 460 13.86 9.03 -19.60
CA LEU A 460 13.29 10.31 -19.22
C LEU A 460 12.05 10.57 -20.07
N LEU A 461 10.94 10.90 -19.43
CA LEU A 461 9.69 11.23 -20.10
C LEU A 461 9.35 12.70 -19.86
N GLN A 462 9.31 13.51 -20.93
CA GLN A 462 8.81 14.87 -20.86
C GLN A 462 7.28 14.86 -20.70
N ALA A 463 6.79 15.30 -19.54
CA ALA A 463 5.38 15.35 -19.19
C ALA A 463 4.95 16.81 -18.92
N GLY A 464 4.47 17.49 -19.94
CA GLY A 464 4.18 18.92 -19.85
C GLY A 464 5.47 19.72 -19.61
N LYS A 465 5.56 20.42 -18.48
CA LYS A 465 6.75 21.20 -18.08
C LYS A 465 7.76 20.39 -17.24
N ASP A 466 7.39 19.17 -16.83
CA ASP A 466 8.17 18.36 -15.91
C ASP A 466 8.83 17.19 -16.64
N THR A 467 9.91 16.67 -16.06
CA THR A 467 10.55 15.43 -16.50
C THR A 467 10.23 14.31 -15.51
N LEU A 468 9.76 13.17 -16.00
CA LEU A 468 9.57 11.96 -15.20
C LEU A 468 10.75 11.01 -15.40
N PHE A 469 11.36 10.57 -14.31
CA PHE A 469 12.42 9.58 -14.29
C PHE A 469 11.80 8.19 -14.13
N GLN A 470 11.99 7.32 -15.12
CA GLN A 470 11.29 6.03 -15.20
C GLN A 470 12.25 4.85 -15.31
N ILE A 471 11.86 3.74 -14.68
CA ILE A 471 12.63 2.49 -14.61
C ILE A 471 11.84 1.30 -15.17
N ASP A 472 12.54 0.42 -15.88
CA ASP A 472 12.12 -0.93 -16.25
C ASP A 472 13.17 -1.91 -15.68
N ARG A 473 12.76 -2.82 -14.79
CA ARG A 473 13.70 -3.63 -13.98
C ARG A 473 14.33 -4.78 -14.74
N ASP A 474 13.63 -5.35 -15.71
CA ASP A 474 14.12 -6.44 -16.56
C ASP A 474 14.54 -5.95 -17.95
N GLY A 475 14.42 -4.64 -18.18
CA GLY A 475 14.92 -3.97 -19.37
C GLY A 475 14.18 -4.42 -20.64
N ALA A 476 14.73 -4.07 -21.80
CA ALA A 476 14.06 -4.24 -23.09
C ALA A 476 13.72 -5.71 -23.47
N VAL A 477 14.34 -6.70 -22.81
CA VAL A 477 14.22 -8.14 -23.12
C VAL A 477 13.38 -8.90 -22.08
N GLY A 478 12.98 -8.20 -21.01
CA GLY A 478 12.16 -8.69 -19.92
C GLY A 478 10.74 -9.15 -20.30
N ARG A 479 10.09 -9.90 -19.41
CA ARG A 479 8.68 -10.34 -19.57
C ARG A 479 7.73 -9.66 -18.59
N ASN A 480 8.23 -8.89 -17.63
CA ASN A 480 7.47 -8.23 -16.58
C ASN A 480 7.27 -6.72 -16.85
N SER A 481 6.54 -6.07 -15.94
CA SER A 481 6.01 -4.71 -16.01
C SER A 481 6.99 -3.67 -16.60
N GLY A 482 6.61 -3.07 -17.74
CA GLY A 482 7.33 -1.96 -18.35
C GLY A 482 7.44 -0.71 -17.47
N PHE A 483 7.96 0.38 -18.04
CA PHE A 483 8.41 1.57 -17.30
C PHE A 483 7.46 2.08 -16.20
N GLN A 484 8.02 2.24 -15.00
CA GLN A 484 7.38 2.86 -13.84
C GLN A 484 8.09 4.18 -13.50
N THR A 485 7.32 5.20 -13.10
CA THR A 485 7.91 6.46 -12.63
C THR A 485 8.40 6.31 -11.19
N ILE A 486 9.66 6.67 -10.94
CA ILE A 486 10.29 6.61 -9.62
C ILE A 486 10.70 8.00 -9.09
N GLY A 487 10.62 9.02 -9.93
CA GLY A 487 10.85 10.41 -9.53
C GLY A 487 10.32 11.41 -10.55
N ARG A 488 10.01 12.61 -10.10
CA ARG A 488 9.62 13.76 -10.93
C ARG A 488 10.58 14.91 -10.70
N LEU A 489 11.12 15.46 -11.78
CA LEU A 489 11.87 16.71 -11.79
C LEU A 489 10.91 17.82 -12.25
N GLU A 490 10.50 18.67 -11.32
CA GLU A 490 9.51 19.72 -11.56
C GLU A 490 10.10 20.84 -12.41
N ASN A 491 9.38 21.30 -13.44
CA ASN A 491 9.81 22.40 -14.32
C ASN A 491 11.14 22.17 -15.05
N VAL A 492 11.63 20.93 -15.13
CA VAL A 492 12.84 20.57 -15.87
C VAL A 492 12.49 20.08 -17.26
N ASP A 493 13.13 20.68 -18.27
CA ASP A 493 13.09 20.21 -19.65
C ASP A 493 14.03 19.00 -19.80
N ALA A 494 13.46 17.84 -20.14
CA ALA A 494 14.20 16.59 -20.30
C ALA A 494 15.32 16.70 -21.33
N PHE A 495 15.16 17.54 -22.35
CA PHE A 495 16.18 17.77 -23.38
C PHE A 495 17.37 18.61 -22.91
N SER A 496 17.25 19.27 -21.76
CA SER A 496 18.36 19.99 -21.14
C SER A 496 19.26 19.07 -20.29
N LEU A 497 18.81 17.84 -20.01
CA LEU A 497 19.56 16.86 -19.23
C LEU A 497 20.61 16.15 -20.09
N THR A 498 21.79 16.01 -19.52
CA THR A 498 23.01 15.55 -20.19
C THR A 498 23.57 14.28 -19.53
N ALA A 499 24.62 13.70 -20.09
CA ALA A 499 25.25 12.51 -19.52
C ALA A 499 25.83 12.80 -18.12
N GLU A 500 26.29 14.02 -17.91
CA GLU A 500 26.87 14.54 -16.68
C GLU A 500 25.87 14.55 -15.51
N ASN A 501 24.57 14.69 -15.81
CA ASN A 501 23.49 14.57 -14.82
C ASN A 501 23.23 13.12 -14.39
N PHE A 502 23.81 12.11 -15.08
CA PHE A 502 23.57 10.69 -14.82
C PHE A 502 24.86 9.86 -14.82
N GLY A 503 25.93 10.38 -14.19
CA GLY A 503 27.17 9.61 -14.01
C GLY A 503 27.91 9.25 -15.31
N GLY A 504 27.72 10.03 -16.38
CA GLY A 504 28.32 9.82 -17.70
C GLY A 504 27.47 8.98 -18.65
N TYR A 505 26.29 8.53 -18.23
CA TYR A 505 25.35 7.81 -19.08
C TYR A 505 24.46 8.81 -19.83
N ALA A 506 24.65 8.94 -21.14
CA ALA A 506 23.84 9.82 -21.96
C ALA A 506 22.35 9.42 -21.87
N PRO A 507 21.45 10.32 -21.42
CA PRO A 507 20.06 9.98 -21.19
C PRO A 507 19.30 9.83 -22.50
N LYS A 508 18.18 9.13 -22.39
CA LYS A 508 17.22 8.97 -23.46
C LYS A 508 15.92 9.67 -23.09
N VAL A 509 15.63 10.72 -23.85
CA VAL A 509 14.42 11.53 -23.68
C VAL A 509 13.34 11.03 -24.63
N VAL A 510 12.15 10.84 -24.08
CA VAL A 510 10.93 10.53 -24.82
C VAL A 510 9.93 11.64 -24.54
N ASN A 511 9.31 12.23 -25.57
CA ASN A 511 8.18 13.11 -25.31
C ASN A 511 6.96 12.30 -24.92
N GLY A 512 6.13 12.80 -24.00
CA GLY A 512 4.82 12.20 -23.70
C GLY A 512 3.93 12.04 -24.93
N ALA A 513 4.07 12.91 -25.93
CA ALA A 513 3.36 12.81 -27.20
C ALA A 513 3.91 11.74 -28.17
N ASP A 514 5.13 11.25 -27.91
CA ASP A 514 5.88 10.28 -28.71
C ASP A 514 5.83 8.86 -28.12
N LEU A 515 5.43 8.71 -26.85
CA LEU A 515 4.95 7.43 -26.33
C LEU A 515 3.80 6.95 -27.21
N ALA A 516 3.74 5.63 -27.47
CA ALA A 516 2.69 5.01 -28.28
C ALA A 516 1.30 5.52 -27.86
N THR A 517 0.76 6.49 -28.59
CA THR A 517 -0.51 7.12 -28.24
C THR A 517 -1.60 6.28 -28.89
N ALA A 518 -2.21 5.35 -28.16
CA ALA A 518 -3.38 4.66 -28.65
C ALA A 518 -4.55 5.65 -28.77
N VAL A 519 -4.70 6.23 -29.95
CA VAL A 519 -5.91 6.98 -30.29
C VAL A 519 -6.93 5.99 -30.81
N VAL A 520 -8.00 5.73 -30.04
CA VAL A 520 -9.15 4.95 -30.51
C VAL A 520 -9.81 5.72 -31.64
N THR A 521 -9.65 5.24 -32.87
CA THR A 521 -10.15 6.00 -34.02
C THR A 521 -11.66 5.97 -34.14
N THR A 522 -12.36 4.98 -33.57
CA THR A 522 -13.82 4.99 -33.39
C THR A 522 -14.37 3.64 -32.89
N PRO A 523 -15.53 3.63 -32.22
CA PRO A 523 -16.18 4.76 -31.56
C PRO A 523 -15.77 4.83 -30.08
N GLN A 524 -15.63 6.05 -29.55
CA GLN A 524 -15.37 6.29 -28.12
C GLN A 524 -16.62 6.12 -27.25
N VAL A 525 -17.76 5.88 -27.90
CA VAL A 525 -19.04 5.58 -27.26
C VAL A 525 -19.65 4.38 -27.97
N VAL A 526 -19.90 3.30 -27.24
CA VAL A 526 -20.56 2.09 -27.77
C VAL A 526 -21.88 1.93 -27.03
N THR A 527 -22.95 1.63 -27.78
CA THR A 527 -24.25 1.28 -27.19
C THR A 527 -24.21 -0.18 -26.78
N GLU A 528 -24.69 -0.47 -25.57
CA GLU A 528 -24.85 -1.83 -25.07
C GLU A 528 -25.89 -2.63 -25.91
N GLY A 529 -25.93 -3.96 -25.79
CA GLY A 529 -27.05 -4.78 -26.30
C GLY A 529 -27.20 -4.99 -27.82
N ILE A 530 -26.55 -4.23 -28.70
CA ILE A 530 -26.56 -4.50 -30.15
C ILE A 530 -25.30 -5.30 -30.51
N ASP A 531 -25.43 -6.40 -31.27
CA ASP A 531 -24.32 -7.14 -31.91
C ASP A 531 -23.51 -6.21 -32.84
N GLN A 532 -22.71 -5.31 -32.26
CA GLN A 532 -21.87 -4.36 -32.95
C GLN A 532 -20.42 -4.73 -32.73
N THR A 533 -19.78 -5.09 -33.83
CA THR A 533 -18.34 -5.17 -33.87
C THR A 533 -17.80 -3.76 -34.08
N PHE A 534 -17.21 -3.14 -33.05
CA PHE A 534 -16.41 -1.94 -33.26
C PHE A 534 -14.94 -2.27 -33.47
N THR A 535 -14.25 -1.45 -34.27
CA THR A 535 -12.82 -1.65 -34.55
C THR A 535 -12.00 -0.69 -33.70
N ILE A 536 -11.22 -1.22 -32.76
CA ILE A 536 -10.17 -0.42 -32.11
C ILE A 536 -9.05 -0.23 -33.13
N GLY A 537 -9.01 0.95 -33.73
CA GLY A 537 -7.85 1.41 -34.48
C GLY A 537 -6.83 1.99 -33.51
N LEU A 538 -5.60 1.51 -33.57
CA LEU A 538 -4.48 2.05 -32.82
C LEU A 538 -3.54 2.78 -33.75
N THR A 539 -3.16 4.00 -33.39
CA THR A 539 -2.11 4.73 -34.10
C THR A 539 -0.83 4.64 -33.29
N PHE A 540 0.15 3.91 -33.81
CA PHE A 540 1.50 3.92 -33.26
C PHE A 540 2.28 5.08 -33.91
N LYS A 541 3.01 5.84 -33.09
CA LYS A 541 3.97 6.82 -33.59
C LYS A 541 5.38 6.23 -33.51
N SER A 542 6.28 6.71 -34.37
CA SER A 542 7.71 6.33 -34.36
C SER A 542 8.01 4.83 -34.52
N VAL A 543 7.19 4.13 -35.32
CA VAL A 543 7.39 2.70 -35.63
C VAL A 543 8.49 2.55 -36.69
N THR A 544 9.54 1.76 -36.37
CA THR A 544 10.70 1.57 -37.25
C THR A 544 10.75 0.18 -37.91
N SER A 545 9.89 -0.77 -37.50
CA SER A 545 9.76 -2.11 -38.07
C SER A 545 8.28 -2.47 -38.34
N LEU A 546 7.98 -3.39 -39.25
CA LEU A 546 6.59 -3.74 -39.61
C LEU A 546 5.97 -4.84 -38.73
N ASN A 547 6.74 -5.45 -37.83
CA ASN A 547 6.30 -6.54 -36.96
C ASN A 547 6.26 -6.07 -35.48
N THR A 548 5.07 -5.86 -34.92
CA THR A 548 4.85 -5.60 -33.48
C THR A 548 4.04 -6.72 -32.86
N PHE A 549 4.39 -7.12 -31.64
CA PHE A 549 3.51 -7.89 -30.78
C PHE A 549 2.70 -6.92 -29.90
N VAL A 550 1.38 -6.91 -30.07
CA VAL A 550 0.47 -6.09 -29.26
C VAL A 550 -0.31 -7.01 -28.34
N SER A 551 -0.31 -6.72 -27.05
CA SER A 551 -1.19 -7.33 -26.07
C SER A 551 -2.17 -6.31 -25.52
N MET A 552 -3.35 -6.78 -25.13
CA MET A 552 -4.36 -5.98 -24.46
C MET A 552 -4.80 -6.66 -23.17
N SER A 553 -5.07 -5.86 -22.15
CA SER A 553 -5.59 -6.32 -20.87
C SER A 553 -6.62 -5.34 -20.33
N PHE A 554 -7.70 -5.84 -19.75
CA PHE A 554 -8.69 -5.03 -19.03
C PHE A 554 -8.08 -4.41 -17.78
N VAL A 555 -8.47 -3.18 -17.44
CA VAL A 555 -8.02 -2.46 -16.25
C VAL A 555 -9.20 -2.30 -15.30
N THR A 556 -9.30 -3.19 -14.32
CA THR A 556 -10.41 -3.24 -13.36
C THR A 556 -10.61 -1.91 -12.63
N ASP A 557 -9.52 -1.32 -12.13
CA ASP A 557 -9.60 -0.17 -11.22
C ASP A 557 -9.83 1.17 -11.95
N ALA A 558 -9.83 1.15 -13.28
CA ALA A 558 -10.10 2.32 -14.14
C ALA A 558 -11.37 2.14 -14.98
N SER A 559 -12.10 1.03 -14.78
CA SER A 559 -13.39 0.73 -15.40
C SER A 559 -14.49 0.84 -14.35
N SER A 560 -15.68 1.30 -14.73
CA SER A 560 -16.87 1.19 -13.88
C SER A 560 -17.59 -0.14 -14.08
N ALA A 561 -17.51 -0.70 -15.29
CA ALA A 561 -18.04 -2.02 -15.63
C ALA A 561 -17.28 -3.14 -14.90
N THR A 562 -17.97 -4.13 -14.35
CA THR A 562 -17.30 -5.24 -13.65
C THR A 562 -16.97 -6.39 -14.59
N ASN A 563 -15.77 -6.98 -14.44
CA ASN A 563 -15.34 -8.07 -15.30
C ASN A 563 -16.15 -9.35 -15.00
N GLY A 564 -17.19 -9.61 -15.80
CA GLY A 564 -17.91 -10.89 -15.79
C GLY A 564 -19.45 -10.81 -15.87
N SER A 565 -20.08 -9.65 -15.64
CA SER A 565 -21.52 -9.44 -15.90
C SER A 565 -21.74 -8.76 -17.27
N ASP A 566 -21.01 -7.67 -17.54
CA ASP A 566 -21.37 -6.73 -18.63
C ASP A 566 -20.38 -6.78 -19.81
N VAL A 567 -19.19 -7.35 -19.57
CA VAL A 567 -18.10 -7.33 -20.54
C VAL A 567 -17.38 -8.67 -20.60
N SER A 568 -17.40 -9.30 -21.79
CA SER A 568 -16.52 -10.42 -22.13
C SER A 568 -15.41 -9.95 -23.06
N VAL A 569 -14.36 -9.36 -22.49
CA VAL A 569 -13.15 -9.06 -23.24
C VAL A 569 -12.38 -10.36 -23.42
N GLY A 570 -12.44 -10.96 -24.62
CA GLY A 570 -11.56 -12.08 -24.96
C GLY A 570 -10.09 -11.72 -24.75
N THR A 571 -9.24 -12.71 -24.41
CA THR A 571 -7.78 -12.51 -24.35
C THR A 571 -7.24 -12.29 -25.76
N PHE A 572 -7.06 -11.03 -26.16
CA PHE A 572 -6.49 -10.68 -27.46
C PHE A 572 -4.96 -10.55 -27.35
N SER A 573 -4.24 -11.51 -27.91
CA SER A 573 -2.78 -11.49 -28.00
C SER A 573 -2.32 -12.01 -29.37
N GLY A 574 -1.39 -11.32 -30.01
CA GLY A 574 -0.92 -11.71 -31.34
C GLY A 574 0.11 -10.78 -31.96
N ASN A 575 0.71 -11.24 -33.06
CA ASN A 575 1.56 -10.41 -33.92
C ASN A 575 0.67 -9.69 -34.95
N PHE A 576 0.81 -8.38 -35.07
CA PHE A 576 0.07 -7.58 -36.03
C PHE A 576 1.02 -6.90 -37.00
N SER A 577 0.69 -6.97 -38.30
CA SER A 577 1.36 -6.15 -39.30
C SER A 577 0.83 -4.73 -39.21
N ILE A 578 1.72 -3.78 -39.02
CA ILE A 578 1.36 -2.37 -38.99
C ILE A 578 1.30 -1.83 -40.43
N THR A 579 0.20 -1.17 -40.78
CA THR A 579 0.08 -0.52 -42.10
C THR A 579 0.34 0.98 -41.97
N GLN A 580 1.24 1.53 -42.78
CA GLN A 580 1.53 2.96 -42.80
C GLN A 580 0.45 3.70 -43.61
N SER A 581 -0.13 4.74 -43.02
CA SER A 581 -1.06 5.65 -43.66
C SER A 581 -0.31 6.56 -44.64
N PRO A 582 -1.00 7.18 -45.61
CA PRO A 582 -0.39 8.16 -46.51
C PRO A 582 0.21 9.39 -45.79
N ALA A 583 -0.20 9.65 -44.55
CA ALA A 583 0.33 10.73 -43.71
C ALA A 583 1.54 10.29 -42.86
N GLY A 584 1.93 9.01 -42.91
CA GLY A 584 3.05 8.45 -42.15
C GLY A 584 2.67 7.72 -40.86
N ASP A 585 1.39 7.74 -40.48
CA ASP A 585 0.88 7.11 -39.25
C ASP A 585 0.75 5.59 -39.38
N TYR A 586 1.02 4.85 -38.32
CA TYR A 586 1.04 3.39 -38.36
C TYR A 586 -0.19 2.80 -37.66
N ARG A 587 -1.03 2.05 -38.38
CA ARG A 587 -2.35 1.58 -37.91
C ARG A 587 -2.42 0.07 -37.72
N VAL A 588 -3.06 -0.35 -36.62
CA VAL A 588 -3.45 -1.75 -36.33
C VAL A 588 -4.96 -1.82 -36.11
N ASN A 589 -5.61 -2.78 -36.78
CA ASN A 589 -7.03 -3.12 -36.58
C ASN A 589 -7.11 -4.36 -35.68
N LEU A 590 -7.69 -4.22 -34.50
CA LEU A 590 -7.71 -5.28 -33.48
C LEU A 590 -8.93 -6.22 -33.55
N GLY A 591 -9.76 -6.13 -34.59
CA GLY A 591 -10.96 -6.98 -34.72
C GLY A 591 -12.10 -6.58 -33.78
N SER A 592 -13.03 -7.52 -33.53
CA SER A 592 -14.32 -7.29 -32.87
C SER A 592 -14.29 -7.57 -31.36
N VAL A 593 -14.79 -6.65 -30.54
CA VAL A 593 -15.08 -6.84 -29.11
C VAL A 593 -16.59 -7.00 -28.93
N ALA A 594 -17.03 -7.97 -28.13
CA ALA A 594 -18.45 -8.19 -27.80
C ALA A 594 -18.75 -7.67 -26.38
N ILE A 595 -19.83 -6.89 -26.25
CA ILE A 595 -20.37 -6.40 -24.97
C ILE A 595 -21.61 -7.25 -24.67
N LEU A 596 -21.78 -7.68 -23.42
CA LEU A 596 -22.88 -8.54 -23.01
C LEU A 596 -23.82 -7.71 -22.14
N ASP A 597 -25.09 -7.66 -22.49
CA ASP A 597 -26.15 -7.06 -21.65
C ASP A 597 -26.45 -8.00 -20.47
N ASP A 598 -26.42 -7.48 -19.25
CA ASP A 598 -26.69 -8.24 -18.02
C ASP A 598 -28.15 -8.09 -17.51
N GLY A 599 -28.95 -7.23 -18.16
CA GLY A 599 -30.39 -7.07 -17.95
C GLY A 599 -30.80 -6.16 -16.80
N PHE A 600 -29.88 -5.41 -16.18
CA PHE A 600 -30.21 -4.37 -15.20
C PHE A 600 -30.09 -2.96 -15.81
N VAL A 601 -30.93 -2.02 -15.37
CA VAL A 601 -30.82 -0.60 -15.77
C VAL A 601 -29.58 -0.02 -15.10
N GLU A 602 -28.46 -0.03 -15.79
CA GLU A 602 -27.20 0.56 -15.35
C GLU A 602 -26.93 1.85 -16.15
N GLY A 603 -26.33 2.85 -15.50
CA GLY A 603 -26.07 4.15 -16.14
C GLY A 603 -24.93 4.08 -17.16
N ASP A 604 -24.53 5.22 -17.73
CA ASP A 604 -23.33 5.30 -18.57
C ASP A 604 -22.10 4.73 -17.85
N GLU A 605 -21.44 3.77 -18.48
CA GLU A 605 -20.26 3.11 -17.92
C GLU A 605 -18.96 3.49 -18.66
N THR A 606 -17.82 3.06 -18.13
CA THR A 606 -16.52 3.18 -18.79
C THR A 606 -15.76 1.87 -18.72
N ILE A 607 -15.24 1.43 -19.87
CA ILE A 607 -14.25 0.35 -19.98
C ILE A 607 -12.87 0.98 -20.16
N ALA A 608 -11.91 0.58 -19.33
CA ALA A 608 -10.50 0.88 -19.50
C ALA A 608 -9.73 -0.33 -20.02
N ILE A 609 -9.10 -0.18 -21.18
CA ILE A 609 -8.23 -1.20 -21.80
C ILE A 609 -6.80 -0.71 -21.77
N ARG A 610 -5.90 -1.49 -21.19
CA ARG A 610 -4.46 -1.31 -21.31
C ARG A 610 -3.98 -1.99 -22.58
N ILE A 611 -3.22 -1.26 -23.38
CA ILE A 611 -2.67 -1.72 -24.64
C ILE A 611 -1.16 -1.62 -24.53
N THR A 612 -0.48 -2.76 -24.65
CA THR A 612 0.97 -2.87 -24.55
C THR A 612 1.55 -3.31 -25.89
N ALA A 613 2.49 -2.54 -26.43
CA ALA A 613 3.22 -2.87 -27.65
C ALA A 613 4.64 -3.30 -27.32
N THR A 614 5.04 -4.46 -27.83
CA THR A 614 6.34 -5.11 -27.59
C THR A 614 6.96 -5.58 -28.91
N GLY A 615 8.29 -5.72 -28.98
CA GLY A 615 8.98 -6.31 -30.14
C GLY A 615 9.23 -5.39 -31.34
N GLN A 616 8.98 -4.09 -31.21
CA GLN A 616 9.52 -3.08 -32.13
C GLN A 616 10.92 -2.66 -31.69
N LEU A 617 11.68 -2.05 -32.61
CA LEU A 617 12.68 -1.05 -32.26
C LEU A 617 11.94 0.22 -31.81
N PHE A 618 11.15 0.12 -30.74
CA PHE A 618 10.89 1.26 -29.90
C PHE A 618 12.20 1.54 -29.22
N ASP A 619 12.58 2.80 -29.25
CA ASP A 619 13.88 3.20 -28.77
C ASP A 619 13.96 2.97 -27.23
N THR A 620 12.82 2.73 -26.55
CA THR A 620 12.68 2.29 -25.15
C THR A 620 11.80 1.03 -25.08
N GLY A 621 11.96 0.17 -24.06
CA GLY A 621 11.14 -1.01 -23.78
C GLY A 621 9.61 -0.81 -23.79
N THR A 622 8.85 -1.89 -23.56
CA THR A 622 7.42 -2.03 -23.88
C THR A 622 6.57 -0.79 -23.55
N ASP A 623 5.94 -0.18 -24.56
CA ASP A 623 5.09 0.99 -24.38
C ASP A 623 3.64 0.56 -24.13
N SER A 624 3.08 1.02 -23.01
CA SER A 624 1.70 0.75 -22.60
C SER A 624 0.89 2.05 -22.51
N THR A 625 -0.37 2.01 -22.92
CA THR A 625 -1.33 3.12 -22.81
C THR A 625 -2.69 2.61 -22.37
N VAL A 626 -3.40 3.39 -21.57
CA VAL A 626 -4.77 3.08 -21.16
C VAL A 626 -5.73 3.88 -22.02
N VAL A 627 -6.70 3.17 -22.59
CA VAL A 627 -7.77 3.71 -23.40
C VAL A 627 -9.06 3.57 -22.62
N GLN A 628 -9.79 4.66 -22.47
CA GLN A 628 -11.14 4.65 -21.92
C GLN A 628 -12.17 4.71 -23.04
N ILE A 629 -13.18 3.86 -22.95
CA ILE A 629 -14.32 3.79 -23.85
C ILE A 629 -15.56 3.96 -22.99
N SER A 630 -16.38 4.97 -23.30
CA SER A 630 -17.65 5.12 -22.62
C SER A 630 -18.65 4.14 -23.22
N LEU A 631 -19.38 3.43 -22.37
CA LEU A 631 -20.56 2.70 -22.77
C LEU A 631 -21.76 3.58 -22.46
N ARG A 632 -22.68 3.68 -23.42
CA ARG A 632 -23.96 4.32 -23.17
C ARG A 632 -25.01 3.26 -22.99
N SER A 633 -25.77 3.41 -21.91
CA SER A 633 -27.01 2.68 -21.72
C SER A 633 -27.97 3.03 -22.85
N ASP A 634 -28.63 2.01 -23.39
CA ASP A 634 -29.78 2.12 -24.28
C ASP A 634 -31.05 2.52 -23.50
N ASP A 635 -31.11 2.21 -22.21
CA ASP A 635 -32.13 2.68 -21.28
C ASP A 635 -31.94 4.14 -20.84
N ARG A 636 -33.05 4.89 -20.69
CA ARG A 636 -33.02 6.27 -20.22
C ARG A 636 -34.14 6.63 -19.26
N THR A 637 -33.79 7.42 -18.25
CA THR A 637 -34.73 8.05 -17.34
C THR A 637 -34.62 9.58 -17.38
N GLY A 638 -35.73 10.27 -17.47
CA GLY A 638 -35.88 11.72 -17.40
C GLY A 638 -35.85 12.25 -15.97
N THR A 639 -36.32 13.46 -15.79
CA THR A 639 -36.41 14.20 -14.52
C THR A 639 -37.86 14.59 -14.23
N ASP A 640 -38.11 15.42 -13.21
CA ASP A 640 -39.45 15.99 -12.97
C ASP A 640 -39.77 17.22 -13.86
N GLY A 641 -38.98 17.47 -14.91
CA GLY A 641 -39.14 18.57 -15.88
C GLY A 641 -39.52 18.07 -17.27
N ALA A 642 -39.74 18.97 -18.23
CA ALA A 642 -40.04 18.57 -19.62
C ALA A 642 -38.77 18.10 -20.34
N ASP A 643 -38.67 16.79 -20.57
CA ASP A 643 -37.49 16.11 -21.10
C ASP A 643 -37.68 15.59 -22.53
N VAL A 644 -36.58 15.41 -23.26
CA VAL A 644 -36.56 14.75 -24.57
C VAL A 644 -35.63 13.55 -24.50
N LEU A 645 -36.22 12.36 -24.49
CA LEU A 645 -35.51 11.08 -24.40
C LEU A 645 -35.59 10.38 -25.75
N ASN A 646 -34.44 10.08 -26.32
CA ASN A 646 -34.35 9.27 -27.55
C ASN A 646 -33.56 8.00 -27.21
N GLY A 647 -34.16 6.85 -27.50
CA GLY A 647 -33.56 5.52 -27.47
C GLY A 647 -32.67 5.28 -28.68
N THR A 648 -32.51 4.02 -29.03
CA THR A 648 -31.55 3.52 -30.01
C THR A 648 -32.23 2.59 -31.02
N ALA A 649 -31.46 1.82 -31.80
CA ALA A 649 -32.04 0.81 -32.70
C ALA A 649 -32.12 -0.58 -32.05
N GLY A 650 -31.97 -0.64 -30.72
CA GLY A 650 -32.12 -1.82 -29.86
C GLY A 650 -33.45 -1.81 -29.10
N ASN A 651 -33.62 -2.68 -28.11
CA ASN A 651 -34.82 -2.72 -27.28
C ASN A 651 -34.63 -1.82 -26.05
N ASP A 652 -35.12 -0.58 -26.08
CA ASP A 652 -34.82 0.40 -25.03
C ASP A 652 -35.92 0.49 -23.94
N ILE A 653 -35.57 0.88 -22.71
CA ILE A 653 -36.50 1.32 -21.65
C ILE A 653 -36.38 2.84 -21.45
N LEU A 654 -37.42 3.59 -21.81
CA LEU A 654 -37.48 5.04 -21.66
C LEU A 654 -38.52 5.45 -20.61
N ARG A 655 -38.14 6.21 -19.58
CA ARG A 655 -39.05 6.71 -18.53
C ARG A 655 -38.94 8.22 -18.36
N GLY A 656 -40.02 8.98 -18.57
CA GLY A 656 -40.04 10.45 -18.48
C GLY A 656 -40.11 10.99 -17.05
N PHE A 657 -40.85 10.32 -16.17
CA PHE A 657 -41.20 10.73 -14.79
C PHE A 657 -42.26 11.82 -14.69
N ALA A 658 -41.93 13.09 -14.45
CA ALA A 658 -42.94 14.14 -14.38
C ALA A 658 -42.51 15.26 -15.32
N GLY A 659 -43.42 15.91 -16.04
CA GLY A 659 -42.96 16.80 -17.09
C GLY A 659 -43.95 16.96 -18.23
N ALA A 660 -43.43 17.27 -19.40
CA ALA A 660 -44.21 17.24 -20.63
C ALA A 660 -43.22 16.74 -21.67
N ASP A 661 -43.03 15.43 -21.64
CA ASP A 661 -41.84 14.79 -22.12
C ASP A 661 -42.03 14.34 -23.57
N THR A 662 -40.93 14.09 -24.27
CA THR A 662 -40.95 13.49 -25.59
C THR A 662 -40.02 12.28 -25.60
N LEU A 663 -40.59 11.08 -25.68
CA LEU A 663 -39.86 9.81 -25.71
C LEU A 663 -39.91 9.22 -27.12
N THR A 664 -38.79 8.75 -27.65
CA THR A 664 -38.70 8.13 -28.99
C THR A 664 -37.81 6.89 -28.94
N GLY A 665 -38.35 5.69 -29.17
CA GLY A 665 -37.63 4.41 -29.16
C GLY A 665 -36.77 4.19 -30.41
N PHE A 666 -37.37 4.32 -31.61
CA PHE A 666 -36.81 4.08 -32.95
C PHE A 666 -37.01 2.67 -33.50
N SER A 667 -36.11 1.72 -33.28
CA SER A 667 -36.25 0.37 -33.85
C SER A 667 -35.97 -0.64 -32.76
N GLY A 668 -36.85 -1.60 -32.51
CA GLY A 668 -36.69 -2.49 -31.36
C GLY A 668 -38.03 -2.90 -30.78
N ARG A 669 -38.01 -3.59 -29.64
CA ARG A 669 -39.14 -3.71 -28.73
C ARG A 669 -38.85 -2.78 -27.56
N ASP A 670 -39.43 -1.59 -27.61
CA ASP A 670 -39.11 -0.55 -26.64
C ASP A 670 -40.18 -0.45 -25.55
N LEU A 671 -39.81 -0.13 -24.31
CA LEU A 671 -40.73 0.19 -23.23
C LEU A 671 -40.71 1.70 -22.95
N LEU A 672 -41.81 2.39 -23.25
CA LEU A 672 -41.93 3.83 -23.05
C LEU A 672 -42.94 4.16 -21.95
N GLU A 673 -42.48 4.81 -20.87
CA GLU A 673 -43.29 5.32 -19.76
C GLU A 673 -43.16 6.85 -19.69
N GLY A 674 -44.18 7.60 -20.12
CA GLY A 674 -44.16 9.07 -20.05
C GLY A 674 -44.14 9.58 -18.61
N GLY A 675 -45.14 9.18 -17.83
CA GLY A 675 -45.27 9.54 -16.42
C GLY A 675 -46.34 10.63 -16.18
N GLN A 676 -46.07 11.61 -15.33
CA GLN A 676 -46.99 12.71 -15.02
C GLN A 676 -46.82 13.86 -15.99
N GLY A 677 -47.93 14.40 -16.48
CA GLY A 677 -47.94 15.57 -17.37
C GLY A 677 -48.15 15.17 -18.82
N ASN A 678 -48.02 16.10 -19.78
CA ASN A 678 -48.52 15.88 -21.14
C ASN A 678 -47.39 15.43 -22.06
N ASP A 679 -47.23 14.13 -22.21
CA ASP A 679 -46.08 13.53 -22.86
C ASP A 679 -46.36 13.14 -24.32
N VAL A 680 -45.30 12.92 -25.07
CA VAL A 680 -45.34 12.55 -26.48
C VAL A 680 -44.42 11.36 -26.71
N LEU A 681 -45.01 10.18 -26.90
CA LEU A 681 -44.29 8.92 -27.02
C LEU A 681 -44.29 8.45 -28.49
N SER A 682 -43.17 7.90 -28.93
CA SER A 682 -43.01 7.30 -30.26
C SER A 682 -42.22 6.01 -30.10
N GLY A 683 -42.84 4.85 -30.33
CA GLY A 683 -42.15 3.56 -30.20
C GLY A 683 -41.20 3.35 -31.37
N GLY A 684 -41.72 3.57 -32.58
CA GLY A 684 -40.98 3.45 -33.82
C GLY A 684 -41.32 2.14 -34.52
N SER A 685 -40.33 1.33 -34.87
CA SER A 685 -40.52 0.08 -35.59
C SER A 685 -40.21 -1.13 -34.71
N GLY A 686 -41.22 -1.96 -34.48
CA GLY A 686 -41.09 -3.25 -33.82
C GLY A 686 -42.33 -3.52 -32.99
N SER A 687 -42.19 -4.24 -31.87
CA SER A 687 -43.32 -4.56 -31.00
C SER A 687 -43.14 -3.84 -29.67
N ASP A 688 -43.63 -2.61 -29.57
CA ASP A 688 -43.31 -1.70 -28.46
C ASP A 688 -44.32 -1.80 -27.32
N VAL A 689 -43.93 -1.37 -26.12
CA VAL A 689 -44.74 -1.36 -24.90
C VAL A 689 -44.84 0.07 -24.38
N PHE A 690 -46.03 0.66 -24.45
CA PHE A 690 -46.31 1.95 -23.84
C PHE A 690 -46.94 1.75 -22.47
N LEU A 691 -46.22 2.14 -21.42
CA LEU A 691 -46.62 1.95 -20.03
C LEU A 691 -47.20 3.23 -19.43
N PHE A 692 -48.43 3.13 -18.94
CA PHE A 692 -49.16 4.19 -18.25
C PHE A 692 -49.57 3.68 -16.86
N ALA A 693 -48.61 3.65 -15.95
CA ALA A 693 -48.79 3.21 -14.58
C ALA A 693 -48.66 4.41 -13.62
N GLY A 694 -49.76 4.87 -13.05
CA GLY A 694 -49.74 6.02 -12.15
C GLY A 694 -51.12 6.52 -11.76
N ALA A 695 -51.23 7.23 -10.63
CA ALA A 695 -52.49 7.78 -10.14
C ALA A 695 -52.86 9.14 -10.76
N ILE A 696 -51.88 9.82 -11.39
CA ILE A 696 -52.03 11.11 -12.05
C ILE A 696 -51.20 11.01 -13.33
N LEU A 697 -51.87 10.86 -14.47
CA LEU A 697 -51.25 11.00 -15.80
C LEU A 697 -51.69 12.35 -16.38
N GLY A 698 -50.92 12.94 -17.29
CA GLY A 698 -51.43 14.06 -18.08
C GLY A 698 -52.03 13.59 -19.40
N ASN A 699 -52.11 14.51 -20.37
CA ASN A 699 -52.68 14.24 -21.68
C ASN A 699 -51.56 13.77 -22.61
N ASP A 700 -51.33 12.46 -22.59
CA ASP A 700 -50.24 11.85 -23.33
C ASP A 700 -50.65 11.51 -24.76
N ARG A 701 -49.67 11.54 -25.65
CA ARG A 701 -49.86 11.32 -27.09
C ARG A 701 -48.87 10.28 -27.60
N ILE A 702 -49.38 9.18 -28.16
CA ILE A 702 -48.56 8.22 -28.89
C ILE A 702 -48.63 8.55 -30.39
N LYS A 703 -47.47 8.75 -31.01
CA LYS A 703 -47.37 9.23 -32.40
C LYS A 703 -47.52 8.14 -33.44
N ASP A 704 -47.14 6.90 -33.13
CA ASP A 704 -46.89 5.85 -34.12
C ASP A 704 -47.30 4.44 -33.67
N PHE A 705 -48.33 4.33 -32.81
CA PHE A 705 -48.81 3.04 -32.31
C PHE A 705 -49.17 2.07 -33.46
N GLY A 706 -48.38 1.02 -33.56
CA GLY A 706 -48.47 -0.07 -34.53
C GLY A 706 -49.41 -1.19 -34.11
N VAL A 707 -49.61 -2.14 -35.02
CA VAL A 707 -50.45 -3.34 -34.77
C VAL A 707 -49.80 -4.36 -33.85
N ASP A 708 -48.48 -4.30 -33.71
CA ASP A 708 -47.68 -5.21 -32.90
C ASP A 708 -47.30 -4.59 -31.53
N ASP A 709 -47.81 -3.40 -31.23
CA ASP A 709 -47.55 -2.66 -30.00
C ASP A 709 -48.55 -3.00 -28.89
N LEU A 710 -48.12 -2.80 -27.66
CA LEU A 710 -48.86 -3.08 -26.45
C LEU A 710 -49.01 -1.82 -25.60
N LEU A 711 -50.26 -1.44 -25.34
CA LEU A 711 -50.58 -0.43 -24.34
C LEU A 711 -50.84 -1.10 -22.99
N VAL A 712 -50.06 -0.77 -21.96
CA VAL A 712 -50.25 -1.26 -20.59
C VAL A 712 -50.69 -0.10 -19.71
N THR A 713 -51.91 -0.15 -19.15
CA THR A 713 -52.40 0.88 -18.24
C THR A 713 -53.06 0.30 -17.00
N THR A 714 -52.84 0.95 -15.85
CA THR A 714 -53.55 0.66 -14.59
C THR A 714 -54.82 1.50 -14.42
N LEU A 715 -55.07 2.45 -15.33
CA LEU A 715 -56.24 3.35 -15.28
C LEU A 715 -57.33 2.88 -16.23
N LYS A 716 -58.59 3.19 -15.87
CA LYS A 716 -59.76 2.80 -16.65
C LYS A 716 -59.89 3.73 -17.85
N LEU A 717 -59.75 3.19 -19.06
CA LEU A 717 -60.10 3.90 -20.29
C LEU A 717 -61.62 4.17 -20.32
N ALA A 718 -62.01 5.41 -20.57
CA ALA A 718 -63.40 5.85 -20.54
C ALA A 718 -63.75 6.60 -21.83
N ASP A 719 -64.74 6.08 -22.55
CA ASP A 719 -65.47 6.77 -23.61
C ASP A 719 -66.28 7.92 -22.98
N ARG A 720 -65.93 9.18 -23.31
CA ARG A 720 -66.47 10.39 -22.67
C ARG A 720 -67.55 11.06 -23.50
N ASP A 721 -67.62 10.80 -24.80
CA ASP A 721 -68.72 11.24 -25.68
C ASP A 721 -69.84 10.19 -25.79
N SER A 722 -69.61 9.00 -25.22
CA SER A 722 -70.55 7.89 -25.05
C SER A 722 -71.05 7.30 -26.36
N ASP A 723 -70.25 7.35 -27.42
CA ASP A 723 -70.60 6.81 -28.73
C ASP A 723 -70.35 5.29 -28.86
N GLY A 724 -69.79 4.67 -27.83
CA GLY A 724 -69.49 3.25 -27.74
C GLY A 724 -68.17 2.85 -28.40
N VAL A 725 -67.37 3.83 -28.84
CA VAL A 725 -66.05 3.69 -29.44
C VAL A 725 -65.13 4.67 -28.70
N ILE A 726 -64.02 4.20 -28.14
CA ILE A 726 -63.04 5.16 -27.60
C ILE A 726 -62.37 5.86 -28.79
N GLY A 727 -62.87 7.05 -29.11
CA GLY A 727 -62.46 7.86 -30.24
C GLY A 727 -61.33 8.79 -29.85
N PHE A 728 -60.12 8.50 -30.33
CA PHE A 728 -58.95 9.32 -30.02
C PHE A 728 -59.09 10.74 -30.59
N GLY A 729 -59.23 11.70 -29.68
CA GLY A 729 -59.43 13.13 -29.96
C GLY A 729 -60.70 13.72 -29.32
N SER A 730 -61.88 13.11 -29.47
CA SER A 730 -63.11 13.57 -28.80
C SER A 730 -63.20 13.08 -27.35
N ASP A 731 -62.65 11.90 -27.08
CA ASP A 731 -62.52 11.32 -25.75
C ASP A 731 -61.15 11.61 -25.16
N ARG A 732 -61.00 12.79 -24.55
CA ARG A 732 -59.73 13.20 -23.97
C ARG A 732 -59.42 12.39 -22.70
N ASP A 733 -58.42 11.52 -22.83
CA ASP A 733 -57.25 11.42 -21.94
C ASP A 733 -56.06 10.67 -22.60
N LEU A 734 -56.18 10.08 -23.81
CA LEU A 734 -55.04 9.63 -24.64
C LEU A 734 -55.34 9.87 -26.14
N ASP A 735 -54.39 10.42 -26.90
CA ASP A 735 -54.55 10.72 -28.34
C ASP A 735 -53.53 9.93 -29.21
N PHE A 736 -54.03 9.06 -30.10
CA PHE A 736 -53.24 8.26 -31.05
C PHE A 736 -53.45 8.79 -32.46
N THR A 737 -52.50 9.57 -32.98
CA THR A 737 -52.66 10.25 -34.29
C THR A 737 -51.85 9.60 -35.42
N GLY A 738 -51.43 8.34 -35.21
CA GLY A 738 -50.54 7.58 -36.10
C GLY A 738 -51.18 6.50 -36.98
N GLY A 739 -52.48 6.20 -36.86
CA GLY A 739 -53.20 5.35 -37.82
C GLY A 739 -53.47 3.88 -37.46
N GLY A 740 -53.28 3.45 -36.20
CA GLY A 740 -53.90 2.23 -35.66
C GLY A 740 -55.27 2.52 -35.03
N GLN A 741 -56.29 1.67 -35.24
CA GLN A 741 -57.63 1.85 -34.67
C GLN A 741 -57.88 0.79 -33.58
N ALA A 742 -58.05 1.21 -32.33
CA ALA A 742 -58.49 0.34 -31.23
C ALA A 742 -59.97 0.59 -30.94
N VAL A 743 -60.82 -0.43 -31.11
CA VAL A 743 -62.26 -0.35 -30.79
C VAL A 743 -62.57 -1.33 -29.66
N ILE A 744 -63.03 -0.81 -28.51
CA ILE A 744 -63.51 -1.60 -27.37
C ILE A 744 -65.03 -1.50 -27.33
N THR A 745 -65.73 -2.60 -27.58
CA THR A 745 -67.19 -2.64 -27.39
C THR A 745 -67.55 -3.30 -26.06
N SER A 746 -68.41 -2.66 -25.29
CA SER A 746 -69.05 -3.24 -24.11
C SER A 746 -70.56 -3.36 -24.31
N ASP A 747 -71.20 -4.33 -23.67
CA ASP A 747 -72.66 -4.34 -23.59
C ASP A 747 -73.16 -3.52 -22.39
N ALA A 748 -74.47 -3.26 -22.36
CA ALA A 748 -75.15 -2.32 -21.44
C ALA A 748 -75.02 -2.65 -19.93
N GLY A 749 -74.18 -3.63 -19.56
CA GLY A 749 -73.85 -4.03 -18.20
C GLY A 749 -72.37 -3.92 -17.81
N THR A 750 -71.52 -3.19 -18.55
CA THR A 750 -70.10 -2.92 -18.24
C THR A 750 -69.18 -4.16 -18.15
N ARG A 751 -69.35 -5.15 -19.03
CA ARG A 751 -68.33 -6.18 -19.26
C ARG A 751 -67.74 -6.03 -20.66
N VAL A 752 -66.40 -6.06 -20.76
CA VAL A 752 -65.69 -6.17 -22.04
C VAL A 752 -65.95 -7.56 -22.60
N THR A 753 -66.59 -7.67 -23.77
CA THR A 753 -67.08 -8.96 -24.31
C THR A 753 -66.31 -9.48 -25.51
N SER A 754 -65.49 -8.67 -26.19
CA SER A 754 -64.52 -9.16 -27.18
C SER A 754 -63.53 -8.08 -27.59
N LEU A 755 -62.31 -8.50 -27.92
CA LEU A 755 -61.34 -7.73 -28.70
C LEU A 755 -61.27 -8.38 -30.09
N GLU A 756 -61.28 -7.54 -31.11
CA GLU A 756 -60.85 -7.78 -32.50
C GLU A 756 -61.84 -8.05 -33.66
N TYR A 757 -61.31 -7.64 -34.82
CA TYR A 757 -61.82 -7.20 -36.13
C TYR A 757 -62.39 -8.31 -37.02
N ASP A 758 -63.33 -7.98 -37.93
CA ASP A 758 -63.70 -8.91 -39.00
C ASP A 758 -64.12 -8.20 -40.30
N GLY A 759 -63.24 -8.28 -41.30
CA GLY A 759 -63.61 -8.22 -42.71
C GLY A 759 -63.77 -9.65 -43.23
N SER A 760 -64.95 -10.00 -43.69
CA SER A 760 -65.22 -11.30 -44.32
C SER A 760 -64.73 -11.34 -45.78
N PHE A 761 -64.41 -12.52 -46.32
CA PHE A 761 -64.36 -12.73 -47.77
C PHE A 761 -65.16 -13.95 -48.22
N VAL A 762 -65.61 -13.92 -49.48
CA VAL A 762 -66.47 -14.95 -50.09
C VAL A 762 -65.68 -15.71 -51.16
N ALA A 763 -65.71 -17.04 -51.07
CA ALA A 763 -65.28 -17.94 -52.14
C ALA A 763 -66.38 -19.00 -52.37
N ASP A 764 -66.72 -19.27 -53.63
CA ASP A 764 -67.72 -20.27 -54.05
C ASP A 764 -69.08 -20.17 -53.32
N ASN A 765 -69.60 -18.94 -53.14
CA ASN A 765 -70.84 -18.65 -52.42
C ASN A 765 -70.85 -19.07 -50.93
N VAL A 766 -69.67 -19.24 -50.33
CA VAL A 766 -69.50 -19.42 -48.88
C VAL A 766 -68.69 -18.24 -48.33
N THR A 767 -69.24 -17.59 -47.30
CA THR A 767 -68.53 -16.55 -46.55
C THR A 767 -67.62 -17.23 -45.52
N TYR A 768 -66.32 -17.01 -45.65
CA TYR A 768 -65.32 -17.46 -44.68
C TYR A 768 -65.07 -16.35 -43.67
N TYR A 769 -65.21 -16.70 -42.39
CA TYR A 769 -64.83 -15.89 -41.24
C TYR A 769 -63.59 -16.53 -40.63
N VAL A 770 -62.52 -15.77 -40.44
CA VAL A 770 -61.26 -16.27 -39.89
C VAL A 770 -60.95 -15.55 -38.58
N TYR A 771 -60.87 -16.33 -37.49
CA TYR A 771 -60.53 -15.88 -36.14
C TYR A 771 -59.23 -16.55 -35.70
N SER A 772 -58.35 -15.83 -34.99
CA SER A 772 -57.36 -16.46 -34.10
C SER A 772 -57.34 -15.80 -32.73
N ARG A 773 -57.76 -16.60 -31.75
CA ARG A 773 -57.71 -16.43 -30.29
C ARG A 773 -56.56 -17.32 -29.77
N VAL A 774 -55.90 -16.97 -28.67
CA VAL A 774 -55.29 -17.99 -27.79
C VAL A 774 -55.87 -17.80 -26.39
N GLY A 775 -56.68 -18.76 -25.96
CA GLY A 775 -57.40 -18.70 -24.68
C GLY A 775 -56.68 -19.43 -23.55
N SER A 776 -57.22 -19.32 -22.33
CA SER A 776 -57.23 -20.46 -21.41
C SER A 776 -58.66 -20.65 -20.89
N SER A 777 -59.05 -21.93 -20.85
CA SER A 777 -60.40 -22.44 -20.67
C SER A 777 -60.62 -22.98 -19.25
N VAL A 778 -61.88 -23.20 -18.87
CA VAL A 778 -62.20 -24.25 -17.90
C VAL A 778 -62.46 -25.54 -18.68
N GLY A 779 -61.49 -26.47 -18.65
CA GLY A 779 -61.71 -27.91 -18.72
C GLY A 779 -61.02 -28.70 -19.84
N MET A 780 -59.77 -29.16 -19.62
CA MET A 780 -59.19 -30.52 -19.83
C MET A 780 -57.66 -30.48 -20.13
N PRO A 781 -56.88 -31.53 -19.85
CA PRO A 781 -56.09 -31.81 -18.64
C PRO A 781 -54.55 -31.67 -18.88
N ASP A 782 -53.76 -31.89 -17.82
CA ASP A 782 -52.29 -31.89 -17.82
C ASP A 782 -51.63 -32.76 -18.91
N ALA A 783 -50.43 -32.29 -19.31
CA ALA A 783 -49.41 -32.89 -20.17
C ALA A 783 -49.33 -32.34 -21.61
N ASP A 784 -48.18 -31.70 -21.86
CA ASP A 784 -47.44 -31.69 -23.14
C ASP A 784 -48.11 -31.01 -24.36
N ALA A 785 -47.45 -30.28 -25.23
CA ALA A 785 -46.08 -29.80 -25.36
C ALA A 785 -46.03 -29.08 -26.72
N LEU A 786 -45.19 -28.05 -26.81
CA LEU A 786 -44.35 -27.66 -27.97
C LEU A 786 -45.04 -27.34 -29.32
N ILE A 787 -44.64 -26.30 -30.05
CA ILE A 787 -43.33 -25.66 -30.22
C ILE A 787 -43.50 -24.15 -30.21
#